data_AF-A0A2E6H6R7-F1
#
_entry.id   AF-A0A2E6H6R7-F1
#
_cell.length_a   1.000
_cell.length_b   1.000
_cell.length_c   1.000
_cell.angle_alpha   90.00
_cell.angle_beta   90.00
_cell.angle_gamma   90.00
#
_symmetry.space_group_name_H-M   'P 1'
#
loop_
_entity.id
_entity.type
_entity.pdbx_description
1 polymer ?
#
loop_
_entity_poly.entity_id
_entity_poly.type
_entity_poly.pdbx_seq_one_letter_code
_entity_poly.pdbx_strand_id
1 'polypeptide(L)'
;MNFFEHQRVAKKETFVLTLHFIFAVIAIIAISNIVLFIGIEFIYLEGESLPWEQKKIFYTLFTCAQLLVILLGMCFKILQLQGGGKVIANMLGGFPLEKTTKELNQRKIVNIVDEISVASGIPSPPIYLLEGEPSINAFVAGFHTNDAVIAVTEGAIRHLDRDELQTVIAHEYSHLFNGDMKLNTYLVGVLHGIQMISILGSEIMEMTSERDNDYGLGRRRGGGKLWVVGMLLHVVGYLGVLFGRLIKKEINIQREYLADATAVQFTRNSMALASTFKKILANDRHQYLKCGMHDVVGHMCVTEVNINKRGSNPNYTHPELVERIMRVEPNFNEEDFLKNEIEKVRESIELKNKEEEPVHPNILDKVRKELEGEDIDKSLILGSKALMGAILLDPNANVDFHKKIKQSIGNISVESLGYSIRLLDSIPVELREYAQNLDLSRSIIYGLFLNLSGLETFQLKEETEKVRGFIPKAQEKLKTLERSKHLPLIDLCLSSLRELSKKQNSIFIRNLKLIIKSDSKINLQEYLYYSIIKSFLDKKKKIFGGSTIKIGKALNEIEYLVSTLAYAGFPEDREGASLAFRRVNSDIFDNRLNFMELEDFKVSVLNKNFSKLKRLKIEEKELLIGACISLIKFDRRTIPIELESLRAIGAILEVPIPLTFLKEENLK
;
A
#
# COMPACT_ATOMS: atom_id res chain seq x y z
N MET A 1 -11.50 -13.31 -1.76
CA MET A 1 -11.17 -12.54 -0.54
C MET A 1 -11.75 -11.13 -0.64
N ASN A 2 -12.49 -10.64 0.36
CA ASN A 2 -12.90 -9.22 0.43
C ASN A 2 -11.83 -8.42 1.17
N PHE A 3 -10.81 -7.95 0.45
CA PHE A 3 -9.62 -7.35 1.08
C PHE A 3 -9.94 -6.14 1.96
N PHE A 4 -10.98 -5.35 1.66
CA PHE A 4 -11.39 -4.21 2.50
C PHE A 4 -11.84 -4.64 3.91
N GLU A 5 -12.52 -5.78 4.01
CA GLU A 5 -12.97 -6.32 5.29
C GLU A 5 -11.78 -6.76 6.14
N HIS A 6 -10.83 -7.48 5.53
CA HIS A 6 -9.59 -7.90 6.19
C HIS A 6 -8.78 -6.68 6.67
N GLN A 7 -8.66 -5.62 5.86
CA GLN A 7 -8.00 -4.39 6.30
C GLN A 7 -8.68 -3.74 7.51
N ARG A 8 -10.01 -3.73 7.53
CA ARG A 8 -10.79 -3.12 8.63
C ARG A 8 -10.61 -3.91 9.94
N VAL A 9 -10.70 -5.24 9.87
CA VAL A 9 -10.51 -6.12 11.02
C VAL A 9 -9.10 -5.94 11.56
N ALA A 10 -8.07 -6.08 10.72
CA ALA A 10 -6.67 -5.94 11.11
C ALA A 10 -6.36 -4.58 11.77
N LYS A 11 -6.89 -3.47 11.21
CA LYS A 11 -6.73 -2.12 11.81
C LYS A 11 -7.40 -2.00 13.17
N LYS A 12 -8.61 -2.55 13.33
CA LYS A 12 -9.34 -2.53 14.59
C LYS A 12 -8.60 -3.35 15.66
N GLU A 13 -8.20 -4.58 15.33
CA GLU A 13 -7.48 -5.45 16.26
C GLU A 13 -6.12 -4.86 16.64
N THR A 14 -5.36 -4.32 15.68
CA THR A 14 -4.12 -3.57 15.96
C THR A 14 -4.35 -2.45 16.97
N PHE A 15 -5.42 -1.66 16.80
CA PHE A 15 -5.74 -0.55 17.70
C PHE A 15 -6.06 -1.04 19.12
N VAL A 16 -6.88 -2.09 19.22
CA VAL A 16 -7.24 -2.71 20.50
C VAL A 16 -6.01 -3.29 21.20
N LEU A 17 -5.16 -4.02 20.48
CA LEU A 17 -3.91 -4.59 21.02
C LEU A 17 -2.93 -3.51 21.47
N THR A 18 -2.85 -2.39 20.75
CA THR A 18 -2.03 -1.25 21.15
C THR A 18 -2.53 -0.64 22.47
N LEU A 19 -3.84 -0.58 22.69
CA LEU A 19 -4.38 -0.16 23.99
C LEU A 19 -4.04 -1.14 25.11
N HIS A 20 -4.18 -2.46 24.86
CA HIS A 20 -3.76 -3.48 25.82
C HIS A 20 -2.27 -3.37 26.16
N PHE A 21 -1.42 -3.09 25.17
CA PHE A 21 0.00 -2.87 25.39
C PHE A 21 0.26 -1.69 26.33
N ILE A 22 -0.42 -0.55 26.13
CA ILE A 22 -0.32 0.62 27.01
C ILE A 22 -0.77 0.27 28.44
N PHE A 23 -1.89 -0.42 28.59
CA PHE A 23 -2.36 -0.87 29.91
C PHE A 23 -1.39 -1.83 30.59
N ALA A 24 -0.77 -2.75 29.84
CA ALA A 24 0.24 -3.66 30.37
C ALA A 24 1.46 -2.89 30.90
N VAL A 25 1.93 -1.86 30.19
CA VAL A 25 3.04 -1.00 30.67
C VAL A 25 2.67 -0.31 31.98
N ILE A 26 1.47 0.28 32.06
CA ILE A 26 0.98 0.94 33.29
C ILE A 26 0.90 -0.07 34.45
N ALA A 27 0.40 -1.27 34.19
CA ALA A 27 0.31 -2.33 35.19
C ALA A 27 1.69 -2.77 35.71
N ILE A 28 2.68 -2.93 34.83
CA ILE A 28 4.06 -3.27 35.23
C ILE A 28 4.65 -2.18 36.12
N ILE A 29 4.43 -0.91 35.77
CA ILE A 29 4.89 0.23 36.58
C ILE A 29 4.21 0.21 37.96
N ALA A 30 2.90 -0.04 38.01
CA ALA A 30 2.16 -0.13 39.28
C ALA A 30 2.66 -1.29 40.14
N ILE A 31 2.85 -2.49 39.56
CA ILE A 31 3.36 -3.67 40.26
C ILE A 31 4.78 -3.42 40.79
N SER A 32 5.66 -2.82 39.99
CA SER A 32 7.02 -2.43 40.39
C SER A 32 7.01 -1.51 41.62
N ASN A 33 6.09 -0.53 41.66
CA ASN A 33 5.94 0.35 42.82
C ASN A 33 5.40 -0.39 44.06
N ILE A 34 4.49 -1.34 43.89
CA ILE A 34 4.00 -2.20 44.99
C ILE A 34 5.13 -3.06 45.54
N VAL A 35 5.95 -3.65 44.66
CA VAL A 35 7.13 -4.44 45.07
C VAL A 35 8.10 -3.60 45.89
N LEU A 36 8.37 -2.37 45.46
CA LEU A 36 9.21 -1.46 46.22
C LEU A 36 8.59 -1.11 47.58
N PHE A 37 7.28 -0.84 47.62
CA PHE A 37 6.57 -0.55 48.87
C PHE A 37 6.74 -1.69 49.87
N ILE A 38 6.47 -2.92 49.44
CA ILE A 38 6.64 -4.13 50.26
C ILE A 38 8.10 -4.29 50.66
N GLY A 39 9.03 -4.07 49.73
CA GLY A 39 10.47 -4.17 49.97
C GLY A 39 10.97 -3.21 51.04
N ILE A 40 10.49 -1.97 51.04
CA ILE A 40 10.85 -0.96 52.03
C ILE A 40 10.28 -1.32 53.40
N GLU A 41 8.99 -1.63 53.49
CA GLU A 41 8.41 -2.10 54.76
C GLU A 41 9.18 -3.32 55.29
N PHE A 42 9.56 -4.25 54.40
CA PHE A 42 10.35 -5.43 54.77
C PHE A 42 11.76 -5.09 55.28
N ILE A 43 12.43 -4.08 54.72
CA ILE A 43 13.73 -3.61 55.20
C ILE A 43 13.60 -2.98 56.59
N TYR A 44 12.58 -2.15 56.81
CA TYR A 44 12.36 -1.40 58.05
C TYR A 44 11.61 -2.19 59.14
N LEU A 45 11.24 -3.46 58.92
CA LEU A 45 10.60 -4.34 59.92
C LEU A 45 11.34 -4.43 61.28
N GLU A 46 12.64 -4.15 61.32
CA GLU A 46 13.47 -4.21 62.55
C GLU A 46 13.90 -2.80 63.06
N GLY A 47 13.36 -1.70 62.50
CA GLY A 47 13.72 -0.31 62.87
C GLY A 47 12.52 0.64 62.97
N GLU A 48 12.77 1.95 63.23
CA GLU A 48 11.70 2.96 63.19
C GLU A 48 11.22 3.19 61.75
N SER A 49 9.91 3.04 61.54
CA SER A 49 9.31 3.30 60.24
C SER A 49 9.35 4.79 59.91
N LEU A 50 9.74 5.14 58.69
CA LEU A 50 9.65 6.51 58.18
C LEU A 50 8.22 7.08 58.32
N PRO A 51 8.05 8.36 58.72
CA PRO A 51 6.75 9.03 58.70
C PRO A 51 6.09 8.97 57.32
N TRP A 52 4.76 8.92 57.27
CA TRP A 52 3.99 8.79 56.04
C TRP A 52 4.35 9.86 54.98
N GLU A 53 4.56 11.11 55.39
CA GLU A 53 4.95 12.19 54.48
C GLU A 53 6.29 11.92 53.78
N GLN A 54 7.27 11.35 54.49
CA GLN A 54 8.56 11.00 53.91
C GLN A 54 8.44 9.79 52.98
N LYS A 55 7.63 8.79 53.34
CA LYS A 55 7.31 7.64 52.47
C LYS A 55 6.66 8.10 51.16
N LYS A 56 5.68 9.00 51.23
CA LYS A 56 5.00 9.56 50.05
C LYS A 56 5.96 10.28 49.10
N ILE A 57 6.84 11.12 49.63
CA ILE A 57 7.88 11.80 48.84
C ILE A 57 8.79 10.77 48.17
N PHE A 58 9.26 9.77 48.93
CA PHE A 58 10.12 8.72 48.41
C PHE A 58 9.46 7.94 47.26
N TYR A 59 8.21 7.46 47.42
CA TYR A 59 7.50 6.72 46.37
C TYR A 59 7.24 7.57 45.13
N THR A 60 6.95 8.86 45.32
CA THR A 60 6.75 9.80 44.20
C THR A 60 8.06 9.98 43.42
N LEU A 61 9.18 10.21 44.11
CA LEU A 61 10.49 10.34 43.49
C LEU A 61 10.91 9.06 42.78
N PHE A 62 10.67 7.90 43.39
CA PHE A 62 10.96 6.61 42.76
C PHE A 62 10.12 6.40 41.49
N THR A 63 8.82 6.68 41.54
CA THR A 63 7.95 6.56 40.36
C THR A 63 8.45 7.47 39.23
N CYS A 64 8.82 8.73 39.55
CA CYS A 64 9.41 9.65 38.59
C CYS A 64 10.73 9.15 38.03
N ALA A 65 11.62 8.61 38.87
CA ALA A 65 12.90 8.04 38.45
C ALA A 65 12.70 6.81 37.56
N GLN A 66 11.77 5.92 37.91
CA GLN A 66 11.43 4.75 37.11
C GLN A 66 10.90 5.16 35.73
N LEU A 67 9.96 6.11 35.66
CA LEU A 67 9.45 6.63 34.40
C LEU A 67 10.57 7.27 33.56
N LEU A 68 11.47 8.02 34.21
CA LEU A 68 12.63 8.61 33.53
C LEU A 68 13.55 7.53 32.96
N VAL A 69 13.85 6.47 33.71
CA VAL A 69 14.68 5.35 33.24
C VAL A 69 14.03 4.64 32.05
N ILE A 70 12.73 4.34 32.13
CA ILE A 70 11.98 3.72 31.02
C ILE A 70 12.04 4.61 29.78
N LEU A 71 11.82 5.92 29.96
CA LEU A 71 11.84 6.90 28.86
C LEU A 71 13.23 7.04 28.25
N LEU A 72 14.28 7.10 29.07
CA LEU A 72 15.66 7.18 28.61
C LEU A 72 16.08 5.90 27.89
N GLY A 73 15.74 4.73 28.43
CA GLY A 73 15.98 3.45 27.76
C GLY A 73 15.25 3.35 26.42
N MET A 74 13.97 3.75 26.39
CA MET A 74 13.20 3.83 25.14
C MET A 74 13.85 4.78 24.13
N CYS A 75 14.21 6.00 24.54
CA CYS A 75 14.86 6.99 23.68
C CYS A 75 16.20 6.49 23.14
N PHE A 76 17.04 5.94 24.03
CA PHE A 76 18.32 5.34 23.69
C PHE A 76 18.15 4.25 22.63
N LYS A 77 17.19 3.33 22.82
CA LYS A 77 16.96 2.25 21.85
C LYS A 77 16.44 2.76 20.51
N ILE A 78 15.53 3.72 20.51
CA ILE A 78 15.01 4.33 19.28
C ILE A 78 16.14 5.02 18.51
N LEU A 79 16.98 5.81 19.20
CA LEU A 79 18.14 6.48 18.60
C LEU A 79 19.17 5.47 18.07
N GLN A 80 19.42 4.38 18.80
CA GLN A 80 20.31 3.31 18.35
C GLN A 80 19.79 2.66 17.07
N LEU A 81 18.47 2.49 16.96
CA LEU A 81 17.89 1.84 15.79
C LEU A 81 18.04 2.72 14.54
N GLN A 82 18.00 4.07 14.64
CA GLN A 82 17.97 5.05 13.54
C GLN A 82 19.08 5.01 12.45
N GLY A 83 19.89 3.97 12.35
CA GLY A 83 21.01 3.80 11.41
C GLY A 83 20.69 3.89 9.91
N GLY A 84 19.43 4.09 9.49
CA GLY A 84 19.03 4.36 8.11
C GLY A 84 19.03 3.12 7.19
N GLY A 85 18.09 3.08 6.25
CA GLY A 85 17.86 1.91 5.39
C GLY A 85 19.05 1.53 4.50
N LYS A 86 19.75 2.52 3.95
CA LYS A 86 20.92 2.31 3.08
C LYS A 86 22.08 1.62 3.80
N VAL A 87 22.27 1.90 5.08
CA VAL A 87 23.34 1.29 5.87
C VAL A 87 23.05 -0.19 6.04
N ILE A 88 21.81 -0.55 6.35
CA ILE A 88 21.36 -1.94 6.47
C ILE A 88 21.52 -2.67 5.13
N ALA A 89 21.06 -2.08 4.02
CA ALA A 89 21.20 -2.71 2.70
C ALA A 89 22.67 -2.94 2.32
N ASN A 90 23.55 -1.96 2.55
CA ASN A 90 24.98 -2.10 2.27
C ASN A 90 25.65 -3.12 3.19
N MET A 91 25.28 -3.17 4.47
CA MET A 91 25.78 -4.17 5.44
C MET A 91 25.45 -5.60 5.01
N LEU A 92 24.34 -5.78 4.30
CA LEU A 92 23.91 -7.07 3.78
C LEU A 92 24.53 -7.40 2.40
N GLY A 93 25.46 -6.57 1.91
CA GLY A 93 26.10 -6.77 0.61
C GLY A 93 25.23 -6.34 -0.56
N GLY A 94 24.20 -5.53 -0.33
CA GLY A 94 23.29 -5.06 -1.38
C GLY A 94 23.98 -4.14 -2.38
N PHE A 95 23.82 -4.47 -3.66
CA PHE A 95 24.22 -3.63 -4.79
C PHE A 95 23.08 -2.68 -5.19
N PRO A 96 23.30 -1.35 -5.26
CA PRO A 96 22.26 -0.42 -5.65
C PRO A 96 21.90 -0.55 -7.14
N LEU A 97 20.61 -0.67 -7.46
CA LEU A 97 20.14 -0.76 -8.84
C LEU A 97 19.88 0.63 -9.44
N GLU A 98 20.42 0.84 -10.64
CA GLU A 98 20.13 2.03 -11.45
C GLU A 98 18.85 1.83 -12.27
N LYS A 99 18.03 2.88 -12.39
CA LYS A 99 16.78 2.84 -13.18
C LYS A 99 17.01 2.59 -14.68
N THR A 100 18.20 2.93 -15.18
CA THR A 100 18.60 2.81 -16.59
C THR A 100 19.29 1.49 -16.91
N THR A 101 19.28 0.52 -16.00
CA THR A 101 19.91 -0.78 -16.23
C THR A 101 19.38 -1.46 -17.50
N LYS A 102 20.29 -2.06 -18.26
CA LYS A 102 19.99 -2.80 -19.49
C LYS A 102 19.72 -4.28 -19.22
N GLU A 103 20.09 -4.77 -18.04
CA GLU A 103 19.91 -6.17 -17.68
C GLU A 103 18.42 -6.46 -17.44
N LEU A 104 17.89 -7.51 -18.06
CA LEU A 104 16.46 -7.82 -18.06
C LEU A 104 15.93 -8.07 -16.64
N ASN A 105 16.67 -8.84 -15.84
CA ASN A 105 16.29 -9.22 -14.47
C ASN A 105 16.28 -8.00 -13.53
N GLN A 106 17.28 -7.13 -13.61
CA GLN A 106 17.31 -5.89 -12.84
C GLN A 106 16.21 -4.92 -13.28
N ARG A 107 16.00 -4.77 -14.60
CA ARG A 107 14.97 -3.89 -15.16
C ARG A 107 13.56 -4.33 -14.80
N LYS A 108 13.31 -5.65 -14.72
CA LYS A 108 12.05 -6.23 -14.23
C LYS A 108 11.71 -5.71 -12.84
N ILE A 109 12.68 -5.70 -11.91
CA ILE A 109 12.48 -5.20 -10.54
C ILE A 109 12.18 -3.70 -10.55
N VAL A 110 12.97 -2.90 -11.26
CA VAL A 110 12.78 -1.45 -11.37
C VAL A 110 11.37 -1.12 -11.86
N ASN A 111 10.93 -1.79 -12.93
CA ASN A 111 9.59 -1.60 -13.48
C ASN A 111 8.50 -1.96 -12.46
N ILE A 112 8.62 -3.11 -11.80
CA ILE A 112 7.67 -3.56 -10.77
C ILE A 112 7.60 -2.56 -9.61
N VAL A 113 8.75 -2.09 -9.11
CA VAL A 113 8.81 -1.11 -8.02
C VAL A 113 8.16 0.20 -8.42
N ASP A 114 8.39 0.68 -9.65
CA ASP A 114 7.77 1.90 -10.14
C ASP A 114 6.25 1.74 -10.31
N GLU A 115 5.77 0.60 -10.81
CA GLU A 115 4.34 0.25 -10.89
C GLU A 115 3.67 0.26 -9.51
N ILE A 116 4.29 -0.37 -8.51
CA ILE A 116 3.77 -0.39 -7.14
C ILE A 116 3.86 1.00 -6.48
N SER A 117 4.87 1.80 -6.78
CA SER A 117 4.92 3.21 -6.36
C SER A 117 3.72 3.97 -6.92
N VAL A 118 3.41 3.81 -8.21
CA VAL A 118 2.24 4.42 -8.86
C VAL A 118 0.95 3.98 -8.15
N ALA A 119 0.77 2.68 -7.94
CA ALA A 119 -0.42 2.09 -7.31
C ALA A 119 -0.60 2.51 -5.84
N SER A 120 0.47 2.53 -5.04
CA SER A 120 0.45 2.90 -3.62
C SER A 120 0.41 4.41 -3.38
N GLY A 121 0.83 5.21 -4.37
CA GLY A 121 0.99 6.65 -4.23
C GLY A 121 2.20 7.08 -3.39
N ILE A 122 3.13 6.15 -3.12
CA ILE A 122 4.39 6.42 -2.40
C ILE A 122 5.52 6.61 -3.42
N PRO A 123 6.42 7.57 -3.24
CA PRO A 123 7.60 7.70 -4.10
C PRO A 123 8.45 6.43 -4.11
N SER A 124 8.95 6.06 -5.28
CA SER A 124 9.86 4.92 -5.47
C SER A 124 11.14 5.10 -4.62
N PRO A 125 11.39 4.26 -3.60
CA PRO A 125 12.60 4.30 -2.80
C PRO A 125 13.78 3.69 -3.58
N PRO A 126 15.03 3.94 -3.17
CA PRO A 126 16.19 3.28 -3.76
C PRO A 126 16.07 1.75 -3.64
N ILE A 127 16.43 1.05 -4.71
CA ILE A 127 16.33 -0.40 -4.82
C ILE A 127 17.74 -1.00 -4.73
N TYR A 128 17.87 -2.08 -3.96
CA TYR A 128 19.10 -2.84 -3.79
C TYR A 128 18.87 -4.30 -4.18
N LEU A 129 19.86 -4.88 -4.85
CA LEU A 129 19.91 -6.29 -5.18
C LEU A 129 20.91 -7.00 -4.25
N LEU A 130 20.47 -8.03 -3.55
CA LEU A 130 21.35 -8.90 -2.76
C LEU A 130 21.80 -10.07 -3.64
N GLU A 131 22.96 -9.89 -4.28
CA GLU A 131 23.58 -10.91 -5.14
C GLU A 131 24.12 -12.07 -4.29
N GLY A 132 23.98 -13.30 -4.78
CA GLY A 132 24.47 -14.51 -4.12
C GLY A 132 23.54 -15.09 -3.04
N GLU A 133 22.41 -14.42 -2.78
CA GLU A 133 21.37 -14.84 -1.84
C GLU A 133 20.29 -15.70 -2.53
N PRO A 134 20.29 -17.05 -2.35
CA PRO A 134 19.38 -17.95 -3.07
C PRO A 134 17.96 -17.99 -2.47
N SER A 135 17.75 -17.33 -1.33
CA SER A 135 16.46 -17.28 -0.66
C SER A 135 15.43 -16.46 -1.44
N ILE A 136 14.14 -16.82 -1.34
CA ILE A 136 13.06 -16.04 -1.93
C ILE A 136 12.62 -15.00 -0.91
N ASN A 137 13.17 -13.79 -1.01
CA ASN A 137 12.90 -12.75 -0.02
C ASN A 137 13.02 -11.33 -0.59
N ALA A 138 12.31 -10.40 0.01
CA ALA A 138 12.50 -8.97 -0.16
C ALA A 138 12.26 -8.31 1.19
N PHE A 139 12.82 -7.13 1.42
CA PHE A 139 12.51 -6.38 2.62
C PHE A 139 12.67 -4.89 2.42
N VAL A 140 11.91 -4.14 3.22
CA VAL A 140 12.14 -2.71 3.41
C VAL A 140 13.06 -2.48 4.61
N ALA A 141 14.13 -1.72 4.41
CA ALA A 141 14.93 -1.18 5.49
C ALA A 141 14.78 0.35 5.59
N GLY A 142 14.58 0.89 6.79
CA GLY A 142 14.53 2.35 7.04
C GLY A 142 13.67 2.72 8.27
N PHE A 143 13.80 3.96 8.74
CA PHE A 143 13.05 4.48 9.90
C PHE A 143 11.84 5.32 9.50
N HIS A 144 11.99 6.04 8.40
CA HIS A 144 11.00 6.89 7.79
C HIS A 144 10.82 6.49 6.33
N THR A 145 9.73 6.96 5.73
CA THR A 145 9.46 6.73 4.31
C THR A 145 10.50 7.39 3.39
N ASN A 146 11.29 8.34 3.91
CA ASN A 146 12.25 9.13 3.13
C ASN A 146 13.66 8.51 3.10
N ASP A 147 14.00 7.68 4.09
CA ASP A 147 15.26 6.93 4.18
C ASP A 147 15.07 5.43 3.94
N ALA A 148 13.83 5.03 3.63
CA ALA A 148 13.49 3.67 3.24
C ALA A 148 14.22 3.25 1.95
N VAL A 149 14.65 1.99 1.93
CA VAL A 149 15.19 1.30 0.76
C VAL A 149 14.48 -0.05 0.63
N ILE A 150 14.37 -0.54 -0.58
CA ILE A 150 13.85 -1.89 -0.87
C ILE A 150 15.02 -2.76 -1.29
N ALA A 151 15.26 -3.85 -0.57
CA ALA A 151 16.24 -4.85 -0.94
C ALA A 151 15.51 -6.10 -1.45
N VAL A 152 15.98 -6.62 -2.58
CA VAL A 152 15.44 -7.83 -3.22
C VAL A 152 16.56 -8.84 -3.35
N THR A 153 16.29 -10.09 -2.96
CA THR A 153 17.25 -11.19 -3.11
C THR A 153 17.32 -11.73 -4.52
N GLU A 154 18.48 -12.25 -4.91
CA GLU A 154 18.64 -12.95 -6.18
C GLU A 154 17.67 -14.14 -6.32
N GLY A 155 17.46 -14.90 -5.25
CA GLY A 155 16.51 -16.01 -5.23
C GLY A 155 15.06 -15.57 -5.48
N ALA A 156 14.64 -14.39 -5.02
CA ALA A 156 13.32 -13.88 -5.37
C ALA A 156 13.18 -13.60 -6.87
N ILE A 157 14.25 -13.15 -7.53
CA ILE A 157 14.21 -12.79 -8.96
C ILE A 157 14.20 -14.04 -9.84
N ARG A 158 15.01 -15.04 -9.49
CA ARG A 158 15.14 -16.29 -10.24
C ARG A 158 13.90 -17.18 -10.10
N HIS A 159 13.38 -17.32 -8.89
CA HIS A 159 12.30 -18.29 -8.63
C HIS A 159 10.90 -17.71 -8.81
N LEU A 160 10.70 -16.38 -8.65
CA LEU A 160 9.38 -15.76 -8.78
C LEU A 160 9.09 -15.27 -10.20
N ASP A 161 7.85 -15.50 -10.63
CA ASP A 161 7.30 -14.88 -11.82
C ASP A 161 7.14 -13.38 -11.64
N ARG A 162 6.89 -12.66 -12.74
CA ARG A 162 6.73 -11.21 -12.70
C ARG A 162 5.61 -10.79 -11.74
N ASP A 163 4.47 -11.46 -11.82
CA ASP A 163 3.30 -11.17 -10.99
C ASP A 163 3.54 -11.54 -9.52
N GLU A 164 4.21 -12.66 -9.27
CA GLU A 164 4.60 -13.09 -7.92
C GLU A 164 5.58 -12.11 -7.27
N LEU A 165 6.64 -11.74 -7.99
CA LEU A 165 7.59 -10.72 -7.54
C LEU A 165 6.89 -9.38 -7.30
N GLN A 166 5.93 -9.01 -8.15
CA GLN A 166 5.09 -7.82 -7.94
C GLN A 166 4.27 -7.91 -6.65
N THR A 167 3.73 -9.08 -6.29
CA THR A 167 3.02 -9.26 -5.01
C THR A 167 3.93 -9.15 -3.80
N VAL A 168 5.16 -9.68 -3.87
CA VAL A 168 6.17 -9.52 -2.81
C VAL A 168 6.53 -8.05 -2.62
N ILE A 169 6.84 -7.34 -3.71
CA ILE A 169 7.16 -5.91 -3.63
C ILE A 169 5.95 -5.10 -3.13
N ALA A 170 4.73 -5.45 -3.53
CA ALA A 170 3.51 -4.80 -3.05
C ALA A 170 3.28 -5.01 -1.54
N HIS A 171 3.58 -6.21 -1.04
CA HIS A 171 3.56 -6.52 0.39
C HIS A 171 4.57 -5.64 1.15
N GLU A 172 5.82 -5.57 0.68
CA GLU A 172 6.85 -4.70 1.28
C GLU A 172 6.46 -3.21 1.24
N TYR A 173 5.90 -2.74 0.13
CA TYR A 173 5.38 -1.38 0.03
C TYR A 173 4.25 -1.08 0.99
N SER A 174 3.43 -2.08 1.32
CA SER A 174 2.31 -1.89 2.24
C SER A 174 2.78 -1.56 3.66
N HIS A 175 3.95 -2.04 4.08
CA HIS A 175 4.58 -1.66 5.34
C HIS A 175 5.02 -0.19 5.33
N LEU A 176 5.52 0.28 4.19
CA LEU A 176 5.79 1.70 3.96
C LEU A 176 4.51 2.54 4.02
N PHE A 177 3.46 2.07 3.36
CA PHE A 177 2.17 2.73 3.25
C PHE A 177 1.47 2.88 4.61
N ASN A 178 1.43 1.81 5.38
CA ASN A 178 0.74 1.77 6.66
C ASN A 178 1.62 2.28 7.82
N GLY A 179 2.91 2.51 7.60
CA GLY A 179 3.84 3.09 8.57
C GLY A 179 4.35 2.10 9.62
N ASP A 180 4.48 0.82 9.24
CA ASP A 180 4.85 -0.28 10.12
C ASP A 180 6.22 -0.11 10.79
N MET A 181 7.19 0.42 10.04
CA MET A 181 8.53 0.66 10.54
C MET A 181 8.54 1.54 11.80
N LYS A 182 7.68 2.59 11.82
CA LYS A 182 7.55 3.49 12.99
C LYS A 182 6.92 2.77 14.16
N LEU A 183 5.79 2.09 13.94
CA LEU A 183 5.08 1.37 14.99
C LEU A 183 6.00 0.32 15.65
N ASN A 184 6.66 -0.51 14.84
CA ASN A 184 7.59 -1.53 15.32
C ASN A 184 8.77 -0.92 16.10
N THR A 185 9.36 0.19 15.60
CA THR A 185 10.43 0.91 16.31
C THR A 185 9.98 1.41 17.69
N TYR A 186 8.78 1.98 17.78
CA TYR A 186 8.21 2.41 19.06
C TYR A 186 7.96 1.22 20.00
N LEU A 187 7.39 0.12 19.52
CA LEU A 187 7.16 -1.07 20.33
C LEU A 187 8.48 -1.66 20.87
N VAL A 188 9.52 -1.76 20.03
CA VAL A 188 10.86 -2.20 20.47
C VAL A 188 11.44 -1.25 21.51
N GLY A 189 11.31 0.06 21.29
CA GLY A 189 11.76 1.08 22.25
C GLY A 189 11.09 0.92 23.61
N VAL A 190 9.76 0.78 23.65
CA VAL A 190 9.02 0.60 24.90
C VAL A 190 9.40 -0.70 25.60
N LEU A 191 9.54 -1.81 24.87
CA LEU A 191 10.00 -3.08 25.44
C LEU A 191 11.39 -2.94 26.09
N HIS A 192 12.31 -2.23 25.43
CA HIS A 192 13.63 -1.97 26.01
C HIS A 192 13.54 -1.06 27.24
N GLY A 193 12.67 -0.05 27.23
CA GLY A 193 12.38 0.77 28.40
C GLY A 193 11.89 -0.06 29.60
N ILE A 194 10.97 -1.00 29.38
CA ILE A 194 10.50 -1.94 30.43
C ILE A 194 11.64 -2.86 30.89
N GLN A 195 12.47 -3.34 29.94
CA GLN A 195 13.62 -4.18 30.24
C GLN A 195 14.61 -3.50 31.20
N MET A 196 14.73 -2.17 31.17
CA MET A 196 15.58 -1.44 32.12
C MET A 196 15.21 -1.71 33.58
N ILE A 197 13.94 -1.99 33.90
CA ILE A 197 13.53 -2.35 35.27
C ILE A 197 14.17 -3.69 35.67
N SER A 198 14.17 -4.65 34.76
CA SER A 198 14.76 -5.98 35.01
C SER A 198 16.28 -5.89 35.18
N ILE A 199 16.93 -5.07 34.35
CA ILE A 199 18.37 -4.79 34.42
C ILE A 199 18.72 -4.11 35.75
N LEU A 200 17.95 -3.10 36.17
CA LEU A 200 18.17 -2.45 37.48
C LEU A 200 18.00 -3.45 38.64
N GLY A 201 17.03 -4.36 38.56
CA GLY A 201 16.87 -5.42 39.55
C GLY A 201 18.09 -6.34 39.64
N SER A 202 18.64 -6.77 38.50
CA SER A 202 19.86 -7.60 38.48
C SER A 202 21.09 -6.85 38.99
N GLU A 203 21.25 -5.57 38.64
CA GLU A 203 22.36 -4.73 39.12
C GLU A 203 22.32 -4.56 40.65
N ILE A 204 21.13 -4.38 41.23
CA ILE A 204 20.97 -4.33 42.70
C ILE A 204 21.41 -5.65 43.34
N MET A 205 21.06 -6.79 42.73
CA MET A 205 21.46 -8.11 43.23
C MET A 205 22.98 -8.30 43.17
N GLU A 206 23.60 -7.93 42.06
CA GLU A 206 25.06 -8.04 41.84
C GLU A 206 25.85 -7.16 42.80
N MET A 207 25.50 -5.86 42.91
CA MET A 207 26.11 -4.92 43.87
C MET A 207 25.98 -5.36 45.33
N THR A 208 24.94 -6.14 45.65
CA THR A 208 24.71 -6.65 47.00
C THR A 208 25.48 -7.96 47.25
N SER A 209 25.69 -8.77 46.21
CA SER A 209 26.43 -10.03 46.29
C SER A 209 27.95 -9.84 46.34
N GLU A 210 28.50 -8.82 45.68
CA GLU A 210 29.94 -8.52 45.70
C GLU A 210 30.42 -8.01 47.08
N ARG A 211 29.53 -7.38 47.85
CA ARG A 211 29.84 -6.88 49.20
C ARG A 211 29.97 -7.96 50.27
N ASP A 212 29.51 -9.18 50.01
CA ASP A 212 29.58 -10.29 50.97
C ASP A 212 30.87 -11.14 50.84
N ASN A 213 31.69 -10.92 49.80
CA ASN A 213 32.91 -11.70 49.54
C ASN A 213 34.23 -11.08 50.04
N ASP A 214 34.22 -9.88 50.63
CA ASP A 214 35.44 -9.25 51.17
C ASP A 214 35.48 -9.37 52.71
N TYR A 215 36.25 -10.36 53.17
CA TYR A 215 36.76 -10.63 54.53
C TYR A 215 36.12 -9.91 55.75
N GLY A 216 35.47 -10.71 56.62
CA GLY A 216 35.59 -10.54 58.08
C GLY A 216 34.32 -10.22 58.87
N LEU A 217 33.80 -11.24 59.57
CA LEU A 217 33.17 -11.17 60.90
C LEU A 217 32.34 -9.91 61.24
N GLY A 218 31.12 -9.84 60.70
CA GLY A 218 30.12 -8.89 61.20
C GLY A 218 28.79 -8.98 60.44
N ARG A 219 27.83 -9.75 60.97
CA ARG A 219 26.45 -9.85 60.46
C ARG A 219 25.86 -8.46 60.16
N ARG A 220 25.83 -8.05 58.89
CA ARG A 220 24.96 -6.95 58.42
C ARG A 220 23.66 -7.53 57.89
N ARG A 221 22.66 -7.59 58.77
CA ARG A 221 21.25 -8.00 58.54
C ARG A 221 20.51 -7.30 57.37
N GLY A 222 21.11 -6.32 56.69
CA GLY A 222 20.48 -5.52 55.64
C GLY A 222 20.74 -5.96 54.20
N GLY A 223 21.86 -6.64 53.91
CA GLY A 223 22.25 -7.02 52.54
C GLY A 223 21.26 -7.99 51.89
N GLY A 224 20.95 -9.10 52.57
CA GLY A 224 19.98 -10.08 52.06
C GLY A 224 18.59 -9.52 51.78
N LYS A 225 18.13 -8.50 52.53
CA LYS A 225 16.83 -7.87 52.29
C LYS A 225 16.83 -7.04 50.99
N LEU A 226 17.91 -6.31 50.72
CA LEU A 226 18.05 -5.53 49.48
C LEU A 226 18.18 -6.43 48.24
N TRP A 227 18.87 -7.57 48.38
CA TRP A 227 18.95 -8.58 47.33
C TRP A 227 17.57 -9.12 46.94
N VAL A 228 16.69 -9.39 47.90
CA VAL A 228 15.30 -9.83 47.64
C VAL A 228 14.51 -8.77 46.88
N VAL A 229 14.68 -7.49 47.21
CA VAL A 229 14.04 -6.39 46.45
C VAL A 229 14.54 -6.35 45.00
N GLY A 230 15.85 -6.48 44.80
CA GLY A 230 16.45 -6.59 43.46
C GLY A 230 15.89 -7.78 42.67
N MET A 231 15.77 -8.95 43.30
CA MET A 231 15.19 -10.15 42.71
C MET A 231 13.73 -9.93 42.28
N LEU A 232 12.91 -9.34 43.14
CA LEU A 232 11.50 -9.08 42.82
C LEU A 232 11.36 -8.08 41.66
N LEU A 233 12.17 -7.01 41.64
CA LEU A 233 12.19 -6.06 40.51
C LEU A 233 12.66 -6.72 39.22
N HIS A 234 13.68 -7.58 39.30
CA HIS A 234 14.19 -8.35 38.16
C HIS A 234 13.09 -9.22 37.54
N VAL A 235 12.37 -9.99 38.37
CA VAL A 235 11.27 -10.87 37.95
C VAL A 235 10.12 -10.07 37.36
N VAL A 236 9.70 -8.97 38.00
CA VAL A 236 8.61 -8.12 37.50
C VAL A 236 8.97 -7.52 36.14
N GLY A 237 10.18 -6.98 36.00
CA GLY A 237 10.66 -6.45 34.72
C GLY A 237 10.74 -7.53 33.63
N TYR A 238 11.24 -8.72 33.98
CA TYR A 238 11.34 -9.85 33.05
C TYR A 238 9.97 -10.32 32.55
N LEU A 239 9.01 -10.52 33.47
CA LEU A 239 7.63 -10.86 33.11
C LEU A 239 6.99 -9.77 32.26
N GLY A 240 7.26 -8.50 32.57
CA GLY A 240 6.79 -7.38 31.77
C GLY A 240 7.29 -7.43 30.32
N VAL A 241 8.58 -7.72 30.11
CA VAL A 241 9.15 -7.91 28.77
C VAL A 241 8.55 -9.12 28.08
N LEU A 242 8.33 -10.24 28.79
CA LEU A 242 7.73 -11.45 28.24
C LEU A 242 6.32 -11.18 27.69
N PHE A 243 5.42 -10.62 28.51
CA PHE A 243 4.06 -10.28 28.07
C PHE A 243 4.06 -9.22 26.98
N GLY A 244 4.95 -8.22 27.09
CA GLY A 244 5.11 -7.22 26.04
C GLY A 244 5.52 -7.82 24.69
N ARG A 245 6.41 -8.82 24.68
CA ARG A 245 6.79 -9.55 23.46
C ARG A 245 5.62 -10.32 22.86
N LEU A 246 4.78 -10.95 23.69
CA LEU A 246 3.58 -11.66 23.24
C LEU A 246 2.56 -10.70 22.58
N ILE A 247 2.29 -9.57 23.21
CA ILE A 247 1.37 -8.56 22.64
C ILE A 247 1.97 -7.97 21.36
N LYS A 248 3.27 -7.67 21.33
CA LYS A 248 3.96 -7.18 20.13
C LYS A 248 3.85 -8.18 18.99
N LYS A 249 4.05 -9.48 19.25
CA LYS A 249 3.88 -10.54 18.26
C LYS A 249 2.48 -10.51 17.65
N GLU A 250 1.45 -10.42 18.48
CA GLU A 250 0.07 -10.36 17.98
C GLU A 250 -0.17 -9.10 17.15
N ILE A 251 0.36 -7.95 17.56
CA ILE A 251 0.31 -6.72 16.74
C ILE A 251 0.96 -6.96 15.38
N ASN A 252 2.18 -7.52 15.34
CA ASN A 252 2.88 -7.80 14.09
C ASN A 252 2.06 -8.72 13.19
N ILE A 253 1.47 -9.79 13.72
CA ILE A 253 0.57 -10.68 12.98
C ILE A 253 -0.59 -9.91 12.33
N GLN A 254 -1.24 -9.01 13.06
CA GLN A 254 -2.30 -8.17 12.49
C GLN A 254 -1.77 -7.21 11.42
N ARG A 255 -0.53 -6.74 11.53
CA ARG A 255 0.13 -5.90 10.51
C ARG A 255 0.47 -6.67 9.24
N GLU A 256 0.88 -7.93 9.35
CA GLU A 256 1.08 -8.83 8.21
C GLU A 256 -0.23 -9.06 7.44
N TYR A 257 -1.34 -9.28 8.16
CA TYR A 257 -2.65 -9.43 7.53
C TYR A 257 -3.14 -8.17 6.85
N LEU A 258 -2.86 -7.01 7.44
CA LEU A 258 -3.13 -5.74 6.80
C LEU A 258 -2.27 -5.59 5.54
N ALA A 259 -1.00 -5.98 5.62
CA ALA A 259 -0.06 -5.91 4.52
C ALA A 259 -0.48 -6.80 3.34
N ASP A 260 -0.87 -8.06 3.59
CA ASP A 260 -1.39 -8.98 2.57
C ASP A 260 -2.63 -8.41 1.87
N ALA A 261 -3.59 -7.90 2.64
CA ALA A 261 -4.79 -7.29 2.07
C ALA A 261 -4.50 -6.01 1.27
N THR A 262 -3.48 -5.24 1.66
CA THR A 262 -3.03 -4.06 0.92
C THR A 262 -2.20 -4.43 -0.31
N ALA A 263 -1.41 -5.51 -0.26
CA ALA A 263 -0.67 -6.04 -1.40
C ALA A 263 -1.64 -6.47 -2.51
N VAL A 264 -2.69 -7.23 -2.15
CA VAL A 264 -3.78 -7.58 -3.08
C VAL A 264 -4.49 -6.34 -3.60
N GLN A 265 -4.66 -5.29 -2.80
CA GLN A 265 -5.24 -4.02 -3.27
C GLN A 265 -4.35 -3.35 -4.34
N PHE A 266 -3.02 -3.36 -4.15
CA PHE A 266 -2.08 -2.75 -5.09
C PHE A 266 -1.91 -3.56 -6.37
N THR A 267 -1.76 -4.88 -6.28
CA THR A 267 -1.53 -5.76 -7.45
C THR A 267 -2.82 -6.19 -8.13
N ARG A 268 -3.94 -6.20 -7.40
CA ARG A 268 -5.23 -6.75 -7.84
C ARG A 268 -5.15 -8.23 -8.25
N ASN A 269 -4.16 -8.95 -7.71
CA ASN A 269 -3.92 -10.35 -8.01
C ASN A 269 -3.69 -11.14 -6.71
N SER A 270 -4.76 -11.69 -6.14
CA SER A 270 -4.69 -12.55 -4.95
C SER A 270 -4.05 -13.91 -5.26
N MET A 271 -4.27 -14.46 -6.45
CA MET A 271 -3.74 -15.77 -6.83
C MET A 271 -2.21 -15.75 -6.91
N ALA A 272 -1.61 -14.68 -7.43
CA ALA A 272 -0.16 -14.53 -7.45
C ALA A 272 0.44 -14.44 -6.04
N LEU A 273 -0.25 -13.81 -5.09
CA LEU A 273 0.21 -13.76 -3.69
C LEU A 273 0.16 -15.16 -3.06
N ALA A 274 -0.92 -15.92 -3.28
CA ALA A 274 -1.04 -17.30 -2.82
C ALA A 274 0.03 -18.21 -3.46
N SER A 275 0.26 -18.09 -4.77
CA SER A 275 1.31 -18.82 -5.49
C SER A 275 2.71 -18.53 -4.92
N THR A 276 2.98 -17.25 -4.64
CA THR A 276 4.22 -16.82 -3.99
C THR A 276 4.41 -17.50 -2.65
N PHE A 277 3.40 -17.49 -1.78
CA PHE A 277 3.47 -18.17 -0.47
C PHE A 277 3.66 -19.69 -0.61
N LYS A 278 3.01 -20.33 -1.58
CA LYS A 278 3.22 -21.75 -1.88
C LYS A 278 4.66 -22.04 -2.33
N LYS A 279 5.25 -21.20 -3.18
CA LYS A 279 6.66 -21.31 -3.63
C LYS A 279 7.65 -21.10 -2.49
N ILE A 280 7.38 -20.11 -1.63
CA ILE A 280 8.15 -19.88 -0.41
C ILE A 280 8.09 -21.11 0.50
N LEU A 281 6.89 -21.64 0.75
CA LEU A 281 6.67 -22.81 1.59
C LEU A 281 7.36 -24.07 1.01
N ALA A 282 7.34 -24.23 -0.32
CA ALA A 282 7.98 -25.34 -1.01
C ALA A 282 9.52 -25.26 -0.98
N ASN A 283 10.10 -24.06 -0.95
CA ASN A 283 11.55 -23.80 -0.99
C ASN A 283 12.22 -23.88 0.40
N ASP A 284 11.96 -24.97 1.13
CA ASP A 284 12.40 -25.22 2.52
C ASP A 284 13.95 -25.31 2.69
N ARG A 285 14.70 -25.49 1.60
CA ARG A 285 16.17 -25.61 1.63
C ARG A 285 16.91 -24.27 1.66
N HIS A 286 16.25 -23.16 1.30
CA HIS A 286 16.86 -21.83 1.17
C HIS A 286 16.05 -20.73 1.86
N GLN A 287 15.40 -21.01 3.00
CA GLN A 287 14.71 -19.98 3.79
C GLN A 287 15.66 -18.99 4.48
N TYR A 288 16.97 -19.24 4.38
CA TYR A 288 18.02 -18.50 5.06
C TYR A 288 18.71 -17.52 4.13
N LEU A 289 18.88 -16.28 4.58
CA LEU A 289 19.93 -15.42 4.03
C LEU A 289 21.29 -16.05 4.38
N LYS A 290 22.27 -16.05 3.48
CA LYS A 290 23.62 -16.55 3.79
C LYS A 290 24.35 -15.62 4.74
N CYS A 291 23.94 -14.35 4.81
CA CYS A 291 24.49 -13.36 5.73
C CYS A 291 24.22 -13.71 7.21
N GLY A 292 25.29 -13.78 8.02
CA GLY A 292 25.25 -14.07 9.47
C GLY A 292 24.60 -12.99 10.36
N MET A 293 23.86 -12.03 9.80
CA MET A 293 23.19 -10.94 10.52
C MET A 293 21.68 -11.17 10.69
N HIS A 294 21.29 -12.43 10.88
CA HIS A 294 19.89 -12.85 11.02
C HIS A 294 19.11 -12.12 12.11
N ASP A 295 19.74 -11.82 13.25
CA ASP A 295 19.11 -11.13 14.38
C ASP A 295 18.72 -9.68 14.05
N VAL A 296 19.37 -9.06 13.06
CA VAL A 296 19.16 -7.65 12.69
C VAL A 296 18.05 -7.51 11.64
N VAL A 297 17.93 -8.48 10.71
CA VAL A 297 17.05 -8.39 9.53
C VAL A 297 15.85 -9.34 9.62
N GLY A 298 15.86 -10.30 10.54
CA GLY A 298 14.83 -11.35 10.61
C GLY A 298 13.40 -10.84 10.74
N HIS A 299 13.19 -9.67 11.35
CA HIS A 299 11.88 -9.01 11.47
C HIS A 299 11.50 -8.10 10.28
N MET A 300 12.36 -7.99 9.27
CA MET A 300 12.12 -7.16 8.07
C MET A 300 11.82 -8.03 6.84
N CYS A 301 12.14 -9.32 6.89
CA CYS A 301 11.95 -10.27 5.81
C CYS A 301 10.49 -10.71 5.63
N VAL A 302 10.07 -10.98 4.39
CA VAL A 302 8.77 -11.59 4.04
C VAL A 302 8.58 -12.97 4.70
N THR A 303 9.70 -13.65 5.00
CA THR A 303 9.77 -14.99 5.56
C THR A 303 10.70 -15.03 6.77
N GLU A 304 10.31 -15.72 7.84
CA GLU A 304 11.23 -15.93 8.96
C GLU A 304 12.41 -16.83 8.58
N VAL A 305 13.57 -16.39 9.06
CA VAL A 305 14.81 -17.15 9.12
C VAL A 305 14.71 -18.11 10.32
N ASN A 306 14.38 -19.37 10.06
CA ASN A 306 14.15 -20.39 11.08
C ASN A 306 15.45 -20.92 11.73
N ILE A 307 15.87 -20.35 12.87
CA ILE A 307 17.06 -20.84 13.61
C ILE A 307 16.80 -22.26 14.16
N ASN A 308 17.25 -23.25 13.39
CA ASN A 308 17.54 -24.65 13.70
C ASN A 308 16.43 -25.63 14.12
N LYS A 309 16.36 -26.72 13.34
CA LYS A 309 15.81 -28.05 13.67
C LYS A 309 16.49 -28.68 14.90
N ARG A 310 16.01 -28.35 16.11
CA ARG A 310 15.89 -29.22 17.33
C ARG A 310 15.68 -28.31 18.54
N GLY A 311 14.42 -28.12 18.92
CA GLY A 311 14.03 -27.30 20.07
C GLY A 311 13.18 -26.12 19.60
N SER A 312 11.87 -26.28 19.71
CA SER A 312 10.86 -25.26 19.42
C SER A 312 11.18 -23.95 20.16
N ASN A 313 11.56 -22.91 19.42
CA ASN A 313 11.58 -21.55 19.93
C ASN A 313 10.19 -20.95 19.62
N PRO A 314 9.30 -20.71 20.61
CA PRO A 314 7.88 -20.40 20.35
C PRO A 314 7.60 -18.94 19.90
N ASN A 315 8.65 -18.17 19.60
CA ASN A 315 8.55 -16.75 19.27
C ASN A 315 8.51 -16.50 17.76
N TYR A 316 7.55 -17.13 17.06
CA TYR A 316 7.21 -16.77 15.68
C TYR A 316 6.71 -15.32 15.63
N THR A 317 7.36 -14.45 14.86
CA THR A 317 7.01 -13.04 14.67
C THR A 317 6.16 -12.77 13.43
N HIS A 318 5.95 -13.78 12.58
CA HIS A 318 4.98 -13.78 11.48
C HIS A 318 3.93 -14.90 11.68
N PRO A 319 2.69 -14.72 11.17
CA PRO A 319 1.71 -15.79 11.16
C PRO A 319 2.16 -16.92 10.24
N GLU A 320 1.70 -18.14 10.52
CA GLU A 320 2.03 -19.30 9.69
C GLU A 320 1.65 -19.01 8.23
N LEU A 321 2.58 -19.29 7.30
CA LEU A 321 2.37 -19.09 5.87
C LEU A 321 1.08 -19.78 5.38
N VAL A 322 0.74 -20.91 5.98
CA VAL A 322 -0.50 -21.65 5.72
C VAL A 322 -1.74 -20.81 6.05
N GLU A 323 -1.78 -20.15 7.22
CA GLU A 323 -2.89 -19.29 7.60
C GLU A 323 -3.04 -18.10 6.63
N ARG A 324 -1.91 -17.54 6.17
CA ARG A 324 -1.90 -16.49 5.15
C ARG A 324 -2.43 -16.99 3.81
N ILE A 325 -2.02 -18.19 3.37
CA ILE A 325 -2.54 -18.82 2.15
C ILE A 325 -4.06 -19.02 2.26
N MET A 326 -4.54 -19.61 3.36
CA MET A 326 -5.98 -19.86 3.56
C MET A 326 -6.83 -18.58 3.55
N ARG A 327 -6.29 -17.45 4.02
CA ARG A 327 -7.00 -16.16 3.95
C ARG A 327 -7.13 -15.62 2.54
N VAL A 328 -6.11 -15.83 1.71
CA VAL A 328 -6.09 -15.36 0.32
C VAL A 328 -6.88 -16.33 -0.58
N GLU A 329 -6.72 -17.63 -0.34
CA GLU A 329 -7.33 -18.75 -1.06
C GLU A 329 -8.11 -19.64 -0.07
N PRO A 330 -9.40 -19.36 0.18
CA PRO A 330 -10.21 -20.09 1.17
C PRO A 330 -10.40 -21.59 0.88
N ASN A 331 -10.18 -22.02 -0.36
CA ASN A 331 -10.31 -23.41 -0.78
C ASN A 331 -9.01 -24.20 -0.61
N PHE A 332 -7.94 -23.57 -0.09
CA PHE A 332 -6.65 -24.23 0.09
C PHE A 332 -6.71 -25.30 1.18
N ASN A 333 -6.24 -26.51 0.85
CA ASN A 333 -6.06 -27.60 1.80
C ASN A 333 -4.58 -27.91 1.97
N GLU A 334 -4.07 -27.71 3.18
CA GLU A 334 -2.65 -27.89 3.51
C GLU A 334 -2.19 -29.34 3.31
N GLU A 335 -2.98 -30.33 3.75
CA GLU A 335 -2.58 -31.73 3.65
C GLU A 335 -2.45 -32.21 2.20
N ASP A 336 -3.33 -31.71 1.32
CA ASP A 336 -3.31 -32.03 -0.10
C ASP A 336 -2.11 -31.37 -0.79
N PHE A 337 -1.83 -30.11 -0.44
CA PHE A 337 -0.67 -29.39 -0.95
C PHE A 337 0.64 -30.10 -0.58
N LEU A 338 0.82 -30.46 0.69
CA LEU A 338 2.04 -31.12 1.19
C LEU A 338 2.24 -32.53 0.60
N LYS A 339 1.16 -33.26 0.28
CA LYS A 339 1.25 -34.62 -0.28
C LYS A 339 1.41 -34.64 -1.80
N ASN A 340 0.74 -33.74 -2.52
CA ASN A 340 0.54 -33.88 -3.97
C ASN A 340 1.06 -32.71 -4.83
N GLU A 341 1.12 -31.50 -4.28
CA GLU A 341 1.46 -30.29 -5.06
C GLU A 341 2.86 -29.76 -4.78
N ILE A 342 3.41 -30.00 -3.58
CA ILE A 342 4.71 -29.44 -3.18
C ILE A 342 5.85 -29.86 -4.12
N GLU A 343 5.82 -31.11 -4.60
CA GLU A 343 6.85 -31.63 -5.49
C GLU A 343 6.76 -30.99 -6.88
N LYS A 344 5.54 -30.74 -7.38
CA LYS A 344 5.32 -30.00 -8.65
C LYS A 344 5.80 -28.56 -8.54
N VAL A 345 5.56 -27.91 -7.40
CA VAL A 345 6.05 -26.56 -7.15
C VAL A 345 7.57 -26.54 -7.08
N ARG A 346 8.20 -27.51 -6.41
CA ARG A 346 9.68 -27.65 -6.39
C ARG A 346 10.26 -27.88 -7.78
N GLU A 347 9.66 -28.77 -8.57
CA GLU A 347 10.06 -29.00 -9.96
C GLU A 347 9.94 -27.72 -10.80
N SER A 348 8.89 -26.92 -10.60
CA SER A 348 8.74 -25.63 -11.30
C SER A 348 9.84 -24.61 -10.95
N ILE A 349 10.32 -24.64 -9.70
CA ILE A 349 11.43 -23.80 -9.20
C ILE A 349 12.75 -24.30 -9.81
N GLU A 350 12.97 -25.61 -9.89
CA GLU A 350 14.19 -26.21 -10.46
C GLU A 350 14.28 -26.09 -11.99
N LEU A 351 13.15 -26.20 -12.70
CA LEU A 351 13.10 -26.03 -14.17
C LEU A 351 13.49 -24.61 -14.58
N LYS A 352 13.00 -23.60 -13.84
CA LYS A 352 13.41 -22.19 -14.05
C LYS A 352 14.90 -21.96 -13.88
N ASN A 353 15.53 -22.65 -12.94
CA ASN A 353 16.98 -22.56 -12.72
C ASN A 353 17.80 -23.14 -13.88
N LYS A 354 17.22 -24.00 -14.73
CA LYS A 354 17.89 -24.60 -15.90
C LYS A 354 17.69 -23.81 -17.20
N GLU A 355 16.67 -22.96 -17.29
CA GLU A 355 16.37 -22.16 -18.49
C GLU A 355 17.23 -20.88 -18.61
N GLU A 356 17.99 -20.49 -17.57
CA GLU A 356 18.77 -19.23 -17.52
C GLU A 356 20.26 -19.35 -17.97
N GLU A 357 20.68 -20.37 -18.72
CA GLU A 357 21.85 -20.21 -19.62
C GLU A 357 21.42 -19.39 -20.86
N PRO A 358 22.27 -18.49 -21.40
CA PRO A 358 21.81 -17.36 -22.19
C PRO A 358 21.32 -17.80 -23.58
N VAL A 359 20.01 -18.02 -23.68
CA VAL A 359 19.33 -18.25 -24.95
C VAL A 359 18.62 -16.95 -25.35
N HIS A 360 19.27 -16.14 -26.19
CA HIS A 360 18.52 -15.45 -27.26
C HIS A 360 17.89 -16.54 -28.14
N PRO A 361 16.66 -16.46 -28.71
CA PRO A 361 15.90 -15.26 -29.11
C PRO A 361 14.33 -15.40 -29.08
N ASN A 362 13.62 -14.39 -29.62
CA ASN A 362 12.38 -14.56 -30.40
C ASN A 362 11.09 -15.16 -29.80
N ILE A 363 10.67 -14.72 -28.61
CA ILE A 363 9.30 -15.00 -28.10
C ILE A 363 8.23 -14.35 -29.01
N LEU A 364 8.52 -13.16 -29.57
CA LEU A 364 7.59 -12.44 -30.43
C LEU A 364 7.32 -13.14 -31.78
N ASP A 365 8.30 -13.84 -32.35
CA ASP A 365 8.11 -14.58 -33.61
C ASP A 365 7.40 -15.93 -33.40
N LYS A 366 7.50 -16.52 -32.21
CA LYS A 366 6.78 -17.75 -31.84
C LYS A 366 5.29 -17.47 -31.64
N VAL A 367 4.97 -16.39 -30.93
CA VAL A 367 3.59 -15.91 -30.74
C VAL A 367 2.97 -15.45 -32.07
N ARG A 368 3.74 -14.84 -32.97
CA ARG A 368 3.26 -14.47 -34.32
C ARG A 368 2.88 -15.68 -35.17
N LYS A 369 3.68 -16.76 -35.12
CA LYS A 369 3.42 -17.98 -35.89
C LYS A 369 2.25 -18.81 -35.34
N GLU A 370 2.00 -18.79 -34.04
CA GLU A 370 0.83 -19.44 -33.45
C GLU A 370 -0.47 -18.68 -33.76
N LEU A 371 -0.43 -17.35 -33.84
CA LEU A 371 -1.57 -16.52 -34.22
C LEU A 371 -1.91 -16.55 -35.73
N GLU A 372 -0.96 -16.95 -36.58
CA GLU A 372 -1.17 -17.11 -38.03
C GLU A 372 -1.74 -18.49 -38.42
N GLY A 373 -1.80 -19.45 -37.48
CA GLY A 373 -2.13 -20.86 -37.75
C GLY A 373 -3.51 -21.35 -37.31
N GLU A 374 -4.28 -20.58 -36.54
CA GLU A 374 -5.60 -21.01 -36.07
C GLU A 374 -6.73 -20.23 -36.77
N ASP A 375 -7.42 -20.91 -37.68
CA ASP A 375 -8.79 -20.54 -38.08
C ASP A 375 -9.69 -20.69 -36.85
N ILE A 376 -9.82 -19.60 -36.08
CA ILE A 376 -10.67 -19.54 -34.89
C ILE A 376 -12.12 -19.83 -35.31
N ASP A 377 -12.58 -20.98 -34.83
CA ASP A 377 -13.87 -21.60 -35.07
C ASP A 377 -15.03 -20.61 -34.77
N LYS A 378 -15.71 -20.15 -35.82
CA LYS A 378 -16.84 -19.19 -35.77
C LYS A 378 -18.08 -19.74 -35.04
N SER A 379 -18.02 -20.97 -34.54
CA SER A 379 -19.10 -21.65 -33.82
C SER A 379 -19.19 -21.28 -32.33
N LEU A 380 -18.11 -20.83 -31.69
CA LEU A 380 -18.13 -20.43 -30.26
C LEU A 380 -18.82 -19.07 -30.00
N ILE A 381 -19.03 -18.28 -31.05
CA ILE A 381 -19.67 -16.95 -31.01
C ILE A 381 -21.21 -17.07 -30.95
N LEU A 382 -21.79 -18.25 -31.22
CA LEU A 382 -23.25 -18.42 -31.28
C LEU A 382 -23.90 -18.74 -29.92
N GLY A 383 -23.16 -19.36 -28.99
CA GLY A 383 -23.68 -19.76 -27.67
C GLY A 383 -23.90 -18.60 -26.69
N SER A 384 -23.12 -17.52 -26.82
CA SER A 384 -23.21 -16.33 -25.95
C SER A 384 -24.29 -15.32 -26.36
N LYS A 385 -24.73 -15.36 -27.63
CA LYS A 385 -25.85 -14.52 -28.13
C LYS A 385 -27.20 -14.92 -27.54
N ALA A 386 -27.43 -16.22 -27.32
CA ALA A 386 -28.69 -16.73 -26.77
C ALA A 386 -28.85 -16.42 -25.28
N LEU A 387 -27.74 -16.41 -24.51
CA LEU A 387 -27.77 -16.15 -23.07
C LEU A 387 -27.89 -14.64 -22.75
N MET A 388 -27.34 -13.76 -23.59
CA MET A 388 -27.50 -12.31 -23.45
C MET A 388 -28.87 -11.79 -23.90
N GLY A 389 -29.49 -12.43 -24.90
CA GLY A 389 -30.85 -12.11 -25.33
C GLY A 389 -31.91 -12.31 -24.24
N ALA A 390 -31.70 -13.26 -23.33
CA ALA A 390 -32.62 -13.54 -22.22
C ALA A 390 -32.52 -12.53 -21.06
N ILE A 391 -31.39 -11.85 -20.90
CA ILE A 391 -31.17 -10.85 -19.83
C ILE A 391 -31.75 -9.47 -20.23
N LEU A 392 -31.96 -9.22 -21.52
CA LEU A 392 -32.41 -7.95 -22.08
C LEU A 392 -33.93 -7.66 -21.93
N LEU A 393 -34.71 -8.60 -21.39
CA LEU A 393 -36.18 -8.53 -21.34
C LEU A 393 -36.78 -8.34 -19.93
N ASP A 394 -35.98 -8.29 -18.86
CA ASP A 394 -36.51 -8.19 -17.48
C ASP A 394 -36.27 -6.80 -16.85
N PRO A 395 -37.33 -6.02 -16.56
CA PRO A 395 -37.24 -4.74 -15.84
C PRO A 395 -36.63 -4.84 -14.42
N ASN A 396 -36.57 -6.04 -13.83
CA ASN A 396 -36.05 -6.26 -12.48
C ASN A 396 -34.54 -6.59 -12.42
N ALA A 397 -33.83 -6.62 -13.56
CA ALA A 397 -32.42 -7.00 -13.65
C ALA A 397 -31.41 -5.99 -13.03
N ASN A 398 -31.84 -4.79 -12.65
CA ASN A 398 -30.95 -3.72 -12.17
C ASN A 398 -30.39 -3.95 -10.74
N VAL A 399 -31.14 -4.62 -9.85
CA VAL A 399 -30.67 -4.89 -8.48
C VAL A 399 -29.55 -5.94 -8.47
N ASP A 400 -29.61 -6.89 -9.40
CA ASP A 400 -28.60 -7.95 -9.57
C ASP A 400 -27.33 -7.44 -10.28
N PHE A 401 -27.46 -6.35 -11.04
CA PHE A 401 -26.36 -5.68 -11.75
C PHE A 401 -25.40 -4.94 -10.81
N HIS A 402 -25.90 -4.21 -9.81
CA HIS A 402 -25.06 -3.59 -8.76
C HIS A 402 -24.25 -4.61 -7.98
N LYS A 403 -24.85 -5.79 -7.71
CA LYS A 403 -24.20 -6.89 -7.00
C LYS A 403 -23.07 -7.51 -7.83
N LYS A 404 -23.26 -7.69 -9.14
CA LYS A 404 -22.22 -8.12 -10.09
C LYS A 404 -21.10 -7.08 -10.28
N ILE A 405 -21.43 -5.78 -10.33
CA ILE A 405 -20.42 -4.71 -10.35
C ILE A 405 -19.54 -4.78 -9.12
N LYS A 406 -20.15 -4.89 -7.93
CA LYS A 406 -19.42 -5.03 -6.66
C LYS A 406 -18.48 -6.24 -6.63
N GLN A 407 -18.85 -7.33 -7.29
CA GLN A 407 -18.00 -8.54 -7.42
C GLN A 407 -16.87 -8.40 -8.46
N SER A 408 -17.04 -7.51 -9.44
CA SER A 408 -16.03 -7.25 -10.50
C SER A 408 -15.03 -6.15 -10.13
N ILE A 409 -15.38 -5.25 -9.22
CA ILE A 409 -14.48 -4.22 -8.69
C ILE A 409 -13.38 -4.92 -7.88
N GLY A 410 -12.16 -4.94 -8.44
CA GLY A 410 -10.99 -5.56 -7.81
C GLY A 410 -10.58 -6.93 -8.38
N ASN A 411 -11.32 -7.50 -9.34
CA ASN A 411 -10.94 -8.73 -10.03
C ASN A 411 -10.55 -8.42 -11.49
N ILE A 412 -9.30 -8.71 -11.88
CA ILE A 412 -8.83 -8.55 -13.27
C ILE A 412 -9.27 -9.78 -14.07
N SER A 413 -10.18 -9.63 -15.03
CA SER A 413 -10.50 -10.70 -15.98
C SER A 413 -9.46 -10.75 -17.11
N VAL A 414 -9.25 -11.95 -17.69
CA VAL A 414 -8.37 -12.15 -18.86
C VAL A 414 -8.77 -11.22 -20.03
N GLU A 415 -10.08 -11.00 -20.20
CA GLU A 415 -10.64 -10.08 -21.18
C GLU A 415 -10.22 -8.61 -20.93
N SER A 416 -10.19 -8.18 -19.66
CA SER A 416 -9.77 -6.84 -19.25
C SER A 416 -8.28 -6.61 -19.54
N LEU A 417 -7.47 -7.64 -19.32
CA LEU A 417 -6.04 -7.60 -19.57
C LEU A 417 -5.75 -7.55 -21.07
N GLY A 418 -6.43 -8.37 -21.88
CA GLY A 418 -6.32 -8.33 -23.33
C GLY A 418 -6.76 -6.99 -23.95
N TYR A 419 -7.82 -6.37 -23.42
CA TYR A 419 -8.21 -5.02 -23.83
C TYR A 419 -7.14 -3.97 -23.47
N SER A 420 -6.55 -4.05 -22.28
CA SER A 420 -5.49 -3.12 -21.85
C SER A 420 -4.26 -3.19 -22.74
N ILE A 421 -3.85 -4.40 -23.14
CA ILE A 421 -2.73 -4.62 -24.07
C ILE A 421 -3.04 -3.99 -25.42
N ARG A 422 -4.21 -4.29 -26.02
CA ARG A 422 -4.62 -3.68 -27.30
C ARG A 422 -4.68 -2.16 -27.22
N LEU A 423 -5.18 -1.62 -26.11
CA LEU A 423 -5.23 -0.18 -25.88
C LEU A 423 -3.82 0.44 -25.83
N LEU A 424 -2.87 -0.21 -25.13
CA LEU A 424 -1.49 0.25 -25.08
C LEU A 424 -0.77 0.15 -26.43
N ASP A 425 -1.01 -0.93 -27.18
CA ASP A 425 -0.42 -1.12 -28.52
C ASP A 425 -1.01 -0.17 -29.56
N SER A 426 -2.23 0.34 -29.32
CA SER A 426 -2.84 1.37 -30.15
C SER A 426 -2.24 2.76 -29.96
N ILE A 427 -1.38 2.97 -28.95
CA ILE A 427 -0.66 4.23 -28.73
C ILE A 427 0.66 4.19 -29.52
N PRO A 428 0.95 5.22 -30.36
CA PRO A 428 2.20 5.30 -31.10
C PRO A 428 3.43 5.10 -30.21
N VAL A 429 4.37 4.25 -30.67
CA VAL A 429 5.59 3.88 -29.92
C VAL A 429 6.35 5.13 -29.45
N GLU A 430 6.45 6.14 -30.30
CA GLU A 430 7.16 7.38 -30.00
C GLU A 430 6.54 8.16 -28.83
N LEU A 431 5.21 8.15 -28.68
CA LEU A 431 4.53 8.77 -27.53
C LEU A 431 4.75 7.94 -26.25
N ARG A 432 4.81 6.60 -26.37
CA ARG A 432 5.17 5.72 -25.25
C ARG A 432 6.60 5.96 -24.77
N GLU A 433 7.55 6.17 -25.69
CA GLU A 433 8.93 6.51 -25.35
C GLU A 433 9.06 7.90 -24.72
N TYR A 434 8.34 8.89 -25.27
CA TYR A 434 8.33 10.25 -24.70
C TYR A 434 7.78 10.25 -23.26
N ALA A 435 6.78 9.41 -22.97
CA ALA A 435 6.19 9.28 -21.64
C ALA A 435 7.17 8.74 -20.56
N GLN A 436 8.26 8.09 -20.97
CA GLN A 436 9.29 7.57 -20.05
C GLN A 436 10.34 8.62 -19.64
N ASN A 437 10.40 9.77 -20.34
CA ASN A 437 11.37 10.83 -20.05
C ASN A 437 10.69 12.04 -19.40
N LEU A 438 11.28 12.58 -18.34
CA LEU A 438 10.74 13.72 -17.57
C LEU A 438 10.41 14.96 -18.44
N ASP A 439 11.31 15.35 -19.34
CA ASP A 439 11.17 16.57 -20.15
C ASP A 439 10.14 16.38 -21.25
N LEU A 440 10.18 15.21 -21.89
CA LEU A 440 9.27 14.85 -22.98
C LEU A 440 7.84 14.60 -22.46
N SER A 441 7.70 14.01 -21.27
CA SER A 441 6.39 13.82 -20.62
C SER A 441 5.73 15.16 -20.30
N ARG A 442 6.50 16.16 -19.86
CA ARG A 442 5.98 17.53 -19.71
C ARG A 442 5.50 18.10 -21.05
N SER A 443 6.25 17.87 -22.13
CA SER A 443 5.83 18.33 -23.47
C SER A 443 4.57 17.63 -23.98
N ILE A 444 4.37 16.33 -23.68
CA ILE A 444 3.14 15.61 -24.02
C ILE A 444 1.95 16.27 -23.31
N ILE A 445 2.05 16.48 -21.99
CA ILE A 445 0.94 17.07 -21.23
C ILE A 445 0.66 18.48 -21.72
N TYR A 446 1.67 19.33 -21.91
CA TYR A 446 1.44 20.67 -22.45
C TYR A 446 0.79 20.63 -23.84
N GLY A 447 1.29 19.80 -24.75
CA GLY A 447 0.70 19.65 -26.09
C GLY A 447 -0.74 19.14 -26.06
N LEU A 448 -1.07 18.23 -25.14
CA LEU A 448 -2.43 17.72 -24.95
C LEU A 448 -3.39 18.82 -24.50
N PHE A 449 -3.01 19.61 -23.50
CA PHE A 449 -3.83 20.73 -23.02
C PHE A 449 -3.99 21.82 -24.08
N LEU A 450 -2.94 22.12 -24.85
CA LEU A 450 -3.04 23.08 -25.95
C LEU A 450 -4.02 22.62 -27.05
N ASN A 451 -3.99 21.34 -27.41
CA ASN A 451 -4.96 20.77 -28.36
C ASN A 451 -6.40 20.83 -27.83
N LEU A 452 -6.61 20.57 -26.53
CA LEU A 452 -7.93 20.64 -25.91
C LEU A 452 -8.49 22.08 -25.89
N SER A 453 -7.65 23.07 -25.59
CA SER A 453 -8.02 24.49 -25.59
C SER A 453 -8.03 25.13 -26.98
N GLY A 454 -7.72 24.37 -28.04
CA GLY A 454 -7.68 24.87 -29.42
C GLY A 454 -6.54 25.85 -29.72
N LEU A 455 -5.46 25.84 -28.91
CA LEU A 455 -4.32 26.74 -29.06
C LEU A 455 -3.17 26.08 -29.82
N GLU A 456 -2.60 26.78 -30.80
CA GLU A 456 -1.40 26.32 -31.51
C GLU A 456 -0.10 26.62 -30.75
N THR A 457 -0.06 27.72 -30.00
CA THR A 457 1.12 28.11 -29.22
C THR A 457 0.72 28.76 -27.90
N PHE A 458 1.57 28.62 -26.88
CA PHE A 458 1.41 29.28 -25.60
C PHE A 458 2.75 29.64 -24.98
N GLN A 459 2.88 30.87 -24.50
CA GLN A 459 4.12 31.34 -23.89
C GLN A 459 4.24 30.83 -22.45
N LEU A 460 4.92 29.70 -22.28
CA LEU A 460 5.22 29.13 -20.97
C LEU A 460 6.16 30.04 -20.16
N LYS A 461 5.80 30.35 -18.92
CA LYS A 461 6.67 31.11 -18.00
C LYS A 461 7.65 30.16 -17.32
N GLU A 462 8.91 30.57 -17.21
CA GLU A 462 9.94 29.93 -16.36
C GLU A 462 10.28 28.45 -16.71
N GLU A 463 9.88 27.95 -17.89
CA GLU A 463 10.19 26.60 -18.35
C GLU A 463 11.49 26.57 -19.18
N THR A 464 12.22 25.45 -19.16
CA THR A 464 13.45 25.25 -19.93
C THR A 464 13.20 25.27 -21.45
N GLU A 465 14.12 25.85 -22.22
CA GLU A 465 14.07 25.85 -23.70
C GLU A 465 13.96 24.46 -24.30
N LYS A 466 14.59 23.46 -23.67
CA LYS A 466 14.49 22.04 -24.07
C LYS A 466 13.03 21.58 -24.16
N VAL A 467 12.22 21.77 -23.12
CA VAL A 467 10.81 21.37 -23.10
C VAL A 467 10.02 22.13 -24.16
N ARG A 468 10.24 23.46 -24.30
CA ARG A 468 9.54 24.29 -25.28
C ARG A 468 9.73 23.78 -26.72
N GLY A 469 10.94 23.34 -27.07
CA GLY A 469 11.24 22.80 -28.40
C GLY A 469 10.52 21.50 -28.75
N PHE A 470 10.11 20.70 -27.75
CA PHE A 470 9.43 19.43 -27.97
C PHE A 470 7.89 19.53 -28.00
N ILE A 471 7.30 20.64 -27.52
CA ILE A 471 5.84 20.80 -27.48
C ILE A 471 5.19 20.71 -28.87
N PRO A 472 5.65 21.43 -29.91
CA PRO A 472 5.01 21.34 -31.23
C PRO A 472 5.06 19.93 -31.82
N LYS A 473 6.19 19.22 -31.61
CA LYS A 473 6.37 17.83 -32.06
C LYS A 473 5.41 16.87 -31.35
N ALA A 474 5.21 17.04 -30.05
CA ALA A 474 4.23 16.27 -29.31
C ALA A 474 2.80 16.60 -29.76
N GLN A 475 2.50 17.89 -29.98
CA GLN A 475 1.19 18.38 -30.36
C GLN A 475 0.71 17.83 -31.71
N GLU A 476 1.60 17.80 -32.72
CA GLU A 476 1.32 17.24 -34.05
C GLU A 476 0.91 15.76 -33.94
N LYS A 477 1.65 14.97 -33.16
CA LYS A 477 1.38 13.54 -32.95
C LYS A 477 0.11 13.29 -32.12
N LEU A 478 -0.27 14.23 -31.26
CA LEU A 478 -1.49 14.15 -30.47
C LEU A 478 -2.74 14.48 -31.28
N LYS A 479 -2.64 15.25 -32.38
CA LYS A 479 -3.81 15.59 -33.23
C LYS A 479 -4.45 14.36 -33.88
N THR A 480 -3.66 13.33 -34.16
CA THR A 480 -4.11 12.08 -34.78
C THR A 480 -4.55 11.01 -33.77
N LEU A 481 -4.39 11.28 -32.46
CA LEU A 481 -4.71 10.34 -31.41
C LEU A 481 -6.20 10.43 -31.06
N GLU A 482 -6.87 9.28 -31.05
CA GLU A 482 -8.26 9.19 -30.59
C GLU A 482 -8.39 9.58 -29.11
N ARG A 483 -9.49 10.25 -28.76
CA ARG A 483 -9.72 10.79 -27.40
C ARG A 483 -9.62 9.71 -26.31
N SER A 484 -10.16 8.51 -26.57
CA SER A 484 -10.13 7.36 -25.66
C SER A 484 -8.72 6.94 -25.20
N LYS A 485 -7.67 7.34 -25.93
CA LYS A 485 -6.25 7.04 -25.67
C LYS A 485 -5.53 8.14 -24.87
N HIS A 486 -6.14 9.29 -24.65
CA HIS A 486 -5.54 10.41 -23.91
C HIS A 486 -5.26 10.07 -22.45
N LEU A 487 -6.23 9.49 -21.73
CA LEU A 487 -6.06 9.15 -20.32
C LEU A 487 -5.00 8.04 -20.09
N PRO A 488 -4.97 6.94 -20.86
CA PRO A 488 -3.86 5.99 -20.84
C PRO A 488 -2.48 6.65 -21.07
N LEU A 489 -2.39 7.60 -22.00
CA LEU A 489 -1.14 8.32 -22.27
C LEU A 489 -0.74 9.23 -21.10
N ILE A 490 -1.71 9.90 -20.46
CA ILE A 490 -1.47 10.66 -19.22
C ILE A 490 -0.94 9.71 -18.15
N ASP A 491 -1.58 8.56 -17.93
CA ASP A 491 -1.16 7.57 -16.93
C ASP A 491 0.29 7.11 -17.14
N LEU A 492 0.73 6.91 -18.38
CA LEU A 492 2.13 6.61 -18.70
C LEU A 492 3.08 7.76 -18.33
N CYS A 493 2.67 9.02 -18.57
CA CYS A 493 3.47 10.20 -18.24
C CYS A 493 3.54 10.45 -16.72
N LEU A 494 2.56 10.00 -15.94
CA LEU A 494 2.51 10.28 -14.50
C LEU A 494 3.73 9.69 -13.76
N SER A 495 4.21 8.52 -14.17
CA SER A 495 5.37 7.85 -13.57
C SER A 495 6.63 8.72 -13.60
N SER A 496 6.94 9.31 -14.76
CA SER A 496 8.10 10.19 -14.93
C SER A 496 7.88 11.57 -14.30
N LEU A 497 6.68 12.15 -14.42
CA LEU A 497 6.35 13.46 -13.84
C LEU A 497 6.45 13.49 -12.31
N ARG A 498 6.34 12.34 -11.63
CA ARG A 498 6.50 12.25 -10.17
C ARG A 498 7.91 12.63 -9.70
N GLU A 499 8.91 12.50 -10.56
CA GLU A 499 10.30 12.84 -10.26
C GLU A 499 10.57 14.35 -10.19
N LEU A 500 9.62 15.19 -10.64
CA LEU A 500 9.75 16.65 -10.60
C LEU A 500 10.13 17.15 -9.19
N SER A 501 11.16 17.99 -9.10
CA SER A 501 11.48 18.70 -7.87
C SER A 501 10.31 19.59 -7.43
N LYS A 502 10.26 19.99 -6.15
CA LYS A 502 9.18 20.85 -5.64
C LYS A 502 9.01 22.13 -6.46
N LYS A 503 10.13 22.74 -6.87
CA LYS A 503 10.14 23.95 -7.72
C LYS A 503 9.58 23.65 -9.12
N GLN A 504 10.09 22.61 -9.79
CA GLN A 504 9.62 22.23 -11.13
C GLN A 504 8.14 21.87 -11.15
N ASN A 505 7.66 21.11 -10.16
CA ASN A 505 6.23 20.77 -10.03
C ASN A 505 5.36 22.03 -9.88
N SER A 506 5.77 22.98 -9.04
CA SER A 506 5.03 24.23 -8.86
C SER A 506 4.93 25.07 -10.15
N ILE A 507 6.01 25.10 -10.95
CA ILE A 507 6.05 25.79 -12.26
C ILE A 507 5.15 25.04 -13.26
N PHE A 508 5.27 23.72 -13.32
CA PHE A 508 4.48 22.86 -14.20
C PHE A 508 2.97 23.01 -13.99
N ILE A 509 2.51 22.88 -12.73
CA ILE A 509 1.09 23.03 -12.38
C ILE A 509 0.60 24.46 -12.62
N ARG A 510 1.45 25.47 -12.41
CA ARG A 510 1.13 26.88 -12.71
C ARG A 510 0.92 27.08 -14.21
N ASN A 511 1.81 26.53 -15.04
CA ASN A 511 1.73 26.61 -16.49
C ASN A 511 0.47 25.92 -17.04
N LEU A 512 0.14 24.72 -16.56
CA LEU A 512 -1.13 24.06 -16.92
C LEU A 512 -2.34 24.91 -16.56
N LYS A 513 -2.35 25.52 -15.38
CA LYS A 513 -3.44 26.41 -14.96
C LYS A 513 -3.56 27.66 -15.83
N LEU A 514 -2.46 28.13 -16.42
CA LEU A 514 -2.48 29.27 -17.33
C LEU A 514 -3.04 28.87 -18.70
N ILE A 515 -2.69 27.68 -19.21
CA ILE A 515 -3.24 27.13 -20.46
C ILE A 515 -4.75 26.91 -20.33
N ILE A 516 -5.22 26.28 -19.25
CA ILE A 516 -6.67 26.05 -19.04
C ILE A 516 -7.47 27.36 -18.91
N LYS A 517 -6.81 28.47 -18.58
CA LYS A 517 -7.48 29.77 -18.38
C LYS A 517 -7.46 30.67 -19.60
N SER A 518 -6.73 30.31 -20.66
CA SER A 518 -6.53 31.22 -21.79
C SER A 518 -7.75 31.36 -22.70
N ASP A 519 -8.63 30.37 -22.76
CA ASP A 519 -9.82 30.36 -23.62
C ASP A 519 -11.09 30.90 -22.94
N SER A 520 -11.00 31.29 -21.66
CA SER A 520 -12.12 31.75 -20.82
C SER A 520 -13.29 30.75 -20.68
N LYS A 521 -13.15 29.50 -21.14
CA LYS A 521 -14.17 28.45 -21.09
C LYS A 521 -13.52 27.14 -20.63
N ILE A 522 -13.66 26.79 -19.35
CA ILE A 522 -13.04 25.55 -18.87
C ILE A 522 -13.89 24.34 -19.27
N ASN A 523 -13.32 23.46 -20.08
CA ASN A 523 -13.94 22.18 -20.43
C ASN A 523 -13.84 21.18 -19.26
N LEU A 524 -14.86 20.35 -19.07
CA LEU A 524 -14.87 19.25 -18.09
C LEU A 524 -13.65 18.34 -18.26
N GLN A 525 -13.26 18.01 -19.50
CA GLN A 525 -12.11 17.12 -19.77
C GLN A 525 -10.77 17.71 -19.32
N GLU A 526 -10.50 18.97 -19.66
CA GLU A 526 -9.28 19.68 -19.23
C GLU A 526 -9.19 19.70 -17.71
N TYR A 527 -10.33 19.96 -17.06
CA TYR A 527 -10.41 19.97 -15.62
C TYR A 527 -10.16 18.57 -15.01
N LEU A 528 -10.72 17.52 -15.59
CA LEU A 528 -10.54 16.15 -15.11
C LEU A 528 -9.07 15.71 -15.25
N TYR A 529 -8.45 15.93 -16.41
CA TYR A 529 -7.03 15.64 -16.62
C TYR A 529 -6.15 16.44 -15.66
N TYR A 530 -6.43 17.73 -15.50
CA TYR A 530 -5.71 18.58 -14.56
C TYR A 530 -5.84 18.07 -13.12
N SER A 531 -7.03 17.64 -12.73
CA SER A 531 -7.31 17.13 -11.39
C SER A 531 -6.59 15.81 -11.12
N ILE A 532 -6.52 14.90 -12.09
CA ILE A 532 -5.75 13.66 -12.01
C ILE A 532 -4.27 13.98 -11.84
N ILE A 533 -3.70 14.79 -12.74
CA ILE A 533 -2.28 15.16 -12.74
C ILE A 533 -1.91 15.86 -11.42
N LYS A 534 -2.70 16.86 -11.01
CA LYS A 534 -2.48 17.56 -9.75
C LYS A 534 -2.58 16.64 -8.54
N SER A 535 -3.62 15.80 -8.48
CA SER A 535 -3.81 14.85 -7.38
C SER A 535 -2.65 13.86 -7.27
N PHE A 536 -2.05 13.50 -8.41
CA PHE A 536 -0.90 12.59 -8.47
C PHE A 536 0.42 13.28 -8.10
N LEU A 537 0.59 14.55 -8.47
CA LEU A 537 1.81 15.33 -8.23
C LEU A 537 1.84 16.04 -6.88
N ASP A 538 0.71 16.16 -6.17
CA ASP A 538 0.67 16.72 -4.83
C ASP A 538 1.39 15.80 -3.83
N LYS A 539 2.72 15.98 -3.71
CA LYS A 539 3.60 15.28 -2.73
C LYS A 539 3.19 15.54 -1.27
N LYS A 540 2.32 16.53 -1.03
CA LYS A 540 1.67 16.77 0.26
C LYS A 540 0.39 15.95 0.39
N LYS A 541 0.47 14.61 0.30
CA LYS A 541 -0.56 13.80 0.96
C LYS A 541 -0.37 14.04 2.46
N LYS A 542 -1.10 15.00 3.03
CA LYS A 542 -1.44 14.91 4.45
C LYS A 542 -2.10 13.54 4.57
N ILE A 543 -1.44 12.62 5.28
CA ILE A 543 -2.03 11.39 5.78
C ILE A 543 -3.42 11.79 6.27
N PHE A 544 -4.47 11.27 5.63
CA PHE A 544 -5.84 11.74 5.78
C PHE A 544 -6.29 11.59 7.25
N GLY A 545 -6.04 12.62 8.07
CA GLY A 545 -6.45 12.70 9.47
C GLY A 545 -7.86 13.26 9.65
N GLY A 546 -8.68 13.23 8.60
CA GLY A 546 -10.08 13.61 8.66
C GLY A 546 -10.94 12.38 8.95
N SER A 547 -11.87 12.49 9.91
CA SER A 547 -12.89 11.46 10.10
C SER A 547 -13.64 11.17 8.80
N THR A 548 -13.88 9.88 8.55
CA THR A 548 -14.67 9.42 7.40
C THR A 548 -16.11 9.90 7.55
N ILE A 549 -16.73 10.25 6.43
CA ILE A 549 -18.10 10.77 6.38
C ILE A 549 -19.03 9.81 5.61
N LYS A 550 -20.32 9.85 5.91
CA LYS A 550 -21.38 9.14 5.16
C LYS A 550 -21.97 10.04 4.08
N ILE A 551 -22.64 9.49 3.07
CA ILE A 551 -23.31 10.24 1.97
C ILE A 551 -24.22 11.34 2.49
N GLY A 552 -24.96 11.10 3.58
CA GLY A 552 -25.87 12.10 4.15
C GLY A 552 -25.21 13.43 4.53
N LYS A 553 -23.88 13.44 4.78
CA LYS A 553 -23.13 14.69 5.06
C LYS A 553 -22.54 15.35 3.81
N ALA A 554 -22.67 14.72 2.64
CA ALA A 554 -22.09 15.14 1.37
C ALA A 554 -23.11 15.22 0.22
N LEU A 555 -24.41 15.34 0.53
CA LEU A 555 -25.49 15.31 -0.47
C LEU A 555 -25.32 16.41 -1.53
N ASN A 556 -25.11 17.66 -1.12
CA ASN A 556 -24.93 18.79 -2.05
C ASN A 556 -23.75 18.59 -3.01
N GLU A 557 -22.66 17.97 -2.53
CA GLU A 557 -21.49 17.67 -3.35
C GLU A 557 -21.77 16.57 -4.38
N ILE A 558 -22.61 15.59 -4.01
CA ILE A 558 -23.07 14.50 -4.88
C ILE A 558 -24.07 15.02 -5.92
N GLU A 559 -25.03 15.85 -5.51
CA GLU A 559 -25.99 16.53 -6.40
C GLU A 559 -25.25 17.24 -7.53
N TYR A 560 -24.21 18.01 -7.20
CA TYR A 560 -23.40 18.74 -8.17
C TYR A 560 -22.67 17.79 -9.12
N LEU A 561 -22.04 16.73 -8.61
CA LEU A 561 -21.28 15.77 -9.43
C LEU A 561 -22.18 14.99 -10.39
N VAL A 562 -23.29 14.45 -9.88
CA VAL A 562 -24.24 13.64 -10.67
C VAL A 562 -24.97 14.51 -11.68
N SER A 563 -25.36 15.73 -11.32
CA SER A 563 -25.96 16.68 -12.28
C SER A 563 -24.95 17.06 -13.38
N THR A 564 -23.68 17.32 -13.02
CA THR A 564 -22.62 17.62 -14.00
C THR A 564 -22.43 16.48 -14.99
N LEU A 565 -22.38 15.23 -14.51
CA LEU A 565 -22.28 14.06 -15.38
C LEU A 565 -23.51 13.89 -16.27
N ALA A 566 -24.72 14.18 -15.75
CA ALA A 566 -25.94 14.08 -16.53
C ALA A 566 -25.92 15.04 -17.73
N TYR A 567 -25.50 16.29 -17.53
CA TYR A 567 -25.34 17.23 -18.64
C TYR A 567 -24.19 16.86 -19.60
N ALA A 568 -23.15 16.18 -19.11
CA ALA A 568 -22.07 15.70 -19.97
C ALA A 568 -22.51 14.55 -20.90
N GLY A 569 -23.45 13.71 -20.45
CA GLY A 569 -24.06 12.66 -21.26
C GLY A 569 -25.10 13.19 -22.26
N PHE A 570 -25.84 14.23 -21.89
CA PHE A 570 -26.87 14.83 -22.73
C PHE A 570 -26.58 16.32 -23.03
N PRO A 571 -25.55 16.62 -23.86
CA PRO A 571 -25.13 18.00 -24.10
C PRO A 571 -26.19 18.88 -24.78
N GLU A 572 -27.08 18.28 -25.59
CA GLU A 572 -28.14 18.98 -26.32
C GLU A 572 -29.57 18.67 -25.80
N ASP A 573 -29.73 17.70 -24.89
CA ASP A 573 -31.02 17.24 -24.37
C ASP A 573 -31.15 17.43 -22.85
N ARG A 574 -31.70 18.58 -22.45
CA ARG A 574 -31.89 18.92 -21.04
C ARG A 574 -32.96 18.06 -20.35
N GLU A 575 -33.96 17.61 -21.09
CA GLU A 575 -35.02 16.76 -20.53
C GLU A 575 -34.51 15.35 -20.27
N GLY A 576 -33.71 14.81 -21.20
CA GLY A 576 -32.97 13.55 -21.04
C GLY A 576 -32.05 13.55 -19.83
N ALA A 577 -31.25 14.62 -19.63
CA ALA A 577 -30.39 14.78 -18.46
C ALA A 577 -31.18 14.73 -17.13
N SER A 578 -32.29 15.47 -17.06
CA SER A 578 -33.15 15.52 -15.86
C SER A 578 -33.82 14.17 -15.57
N LEU A 579 -34.22 13.44 -16.62
CA LEU A 579 -34.83 12.12 -16.49
C LEU A 579 -33.82 11.07 -16.01
N ALA A 580 -32.61 11.07 -16.57
CA ALA A 580 -31.52 10.20 -16.16
C ALA A 580 -31.13 10.43 -14.69
N PHE A 581 -31.02 11.70 -14.28
CA PHE A 581 -30.75 12.06 -12.88
C PHE A 581 -31.85 11.57 -11.94
N ARG A 582 -33.13 11.81 -12.28
CA ARG A 582 -34.26 11.43 -11.42
C ARG A 582 -34.31 9.93 -11.19
N ARG A 583 -33.99 9.12 -12.22
CA ARG A 583 -33.93 7.67 -12.10
C ARG A 583 -32.78 7.20 -11.18
N VAL A 584 -31.59 7.78 -11.32
CA VAL A 584 -30.47 7.46 -10.43
C VAL A 584 -30.78 7.87 -8.98
N ASN A 585 -31.45 9.00 -8.80
CA ASN A 585 -31.87 9.48 -7.48
C ASN A 585 -32.91 8.56 -6.82
N SER A 586 -33.87 8.02 -7.58
CA SER A 586 -34.85 7.06 -7.07
C SER A 586 -34.22 5.71 -6.72
N ASP A 587 -33.38 5.19 -7.62
CA ASP A 587 -32.91 3.80 -7.55
C ASP A 587 -31.80 3.61 -6.49
N ILE A 588 -31.01 4.66 -6.21
CA ILE A 588 -29.79 4.56 -5.39
C ILE A 588 -29.81 5.48 -4.16
N PHE A 589 -30.45 6.65 -4.25
CA PHE A 589 -30.40 7.66 -3.19
C PHE A 589 -31.75 7.89 -2.48
N ASP A 590 -32.78 7.09 -2.76
CA ASP A 590 -34.11 7.20 -2.15
C ASP A 590 -34.72 8.61 -2.28
N ASN A 591 -34.53 9.26 -3.43
CA ASN A 591 -34.99 10.64 -3.71
C ASN A 591 -34.42 11.73 -2.78
N ARG A 592 -33.24 11.51 -2.19
CA ARG A 592 -32.58 12.50 -1.30
C ARG A 592 -31.83 13.61 -2.04
N LEU A 593 -31.67 13.52 -3.35
CA LEU A 593 -30.93 14.49 -4.17
C LEU A 593 -31.88 15.40 -4.97
N ASN A 594 -31.44 16.61 -5.25
CA ASN A 594 -32.13 17.55 -6.14
C ASN A 594 -31.32 17.77 -7.42
N PHE A 595 -32.00 17.79 -8.57
CA PHE A 595 -31.37 18.10 -9.85
C PHE A 595 -31.03 19.59 -9.87
N MET A 596 -29.77 19.91 -10.18
CA MET A 596 -29.30 21.30 -10.20
C MET A 596 -29.25 21.82 -11.63
N GLU A 597 -29.93 22.93 -11.91
CA GLU A 597 -29.73 23.65 -13.16
C GLU A 597 -28.35 24.32 -13.16
N LEU A 598 -27.49 23.88 -14.08
CA LEU A 598 -26.13 24.39 -14.21
C LEU A 598 -26.09 25.43 -15.33
N GLU A 599 -26.18 26.72 -14.97
CA GLU A 599 -26.03 27.83 -15.91
C GLU A 599 -24.58 27.96 -16.42
N ASP A 600 -23.59 27.77 -15.52
CA ASP A 600 -22.15 27.81 -15.82
C ASP A 600 -21.40 26.72 -15.05
N PHE A 601 -20.53 25.97 -15.73
CA PHE A 601 -19.62 25.00 -15.10
C PHE A 601 -18.54 25.71 -14.27
N LYS A 602 -18.57 25.53 -12.94
CA LYS A 602 -17.63 26.19 -12.00
C LYS A 602 -16.64 25.19 -11.40
N VAL A 603 -15.45 25.14 -12.02
CA VAL A 603 -14.28 24.34 -11.58
C VAL A 603 -13.86 24.52 -10.12
N SER A 604 -14.04 25.72 -9.56
CA SER A 604 -13.74 25.98 -8.14
C SER A 604 -14.65 25.21 -7.18
N VAL A 605 -15.91 24.98 -7.58
CA VAL A 605 -16.92 24.24 -6.81
C VAL A 605 -16.59 22.75 -6.83
N LEU A 606 -16.28 22.20 -8.00
CA LEU A 606 -16.01 20.77 -8.15
C LEU A 606 -14.73 20.32 -7.40
N ASN A 607 -13.68 21.16 -7.39
CA ASN A 607 -12.48 20.94 -6.55
C ASN A 607 -12.81 20.87 -5.06
N LYS A 608 -13.64 21.81 -4.58
CA LYS A 608 -14.08 21.84 -3.18
C LYS A 608 -14.90 20.59 -2.86
N ASN A 609 -15.78 20.18 -3.77
CA ASN A 609 -16.63 19.00 -3.62
C ASN A 609 -15.79 17.72 -3.54
N PHE A 610 -14.83 17.52 -4.44
CA PHE A 610 -13.96 16.34 -4.40
C PHE A 610 -13.14 16.21 -3.11
N SER A 611 -12.71 17.33 -2.50
CA SER A 611 -12.01 17.28 -1.22
C SER A 611 -12.85 16.65 -0.10
N LYS A 612 -14.18 16.81 -0.17
CA LYS A 612 -15.14 16.23 0.78
C LYS A 612 -15.56 14.83 0.35
N LEU A 613 -15.82 14.59 -0.93
CA LEU A 613 -16.16 13.27 -1.47
C LEU A 613 -15.04 12.23 -1.24
N LYS A 614 -13.77 12.64 -1.29
CA LYS A 614 -12.62 11.77 -0.94
C LYS A 614 -12.69 11.20 0.49
N ARG A 615 -13.38 11.88 1.41
CA ARG A 615 -13.55 11.47 2.82
C ARG A 615 -14.73 10.52 3.03
N LEU A 616 -15.52 10.23 1.99
CA LEU A 616 -16.59 9.24 2.08
C LEU A 616 -15.99 7.88 2.50
N LYS A 617 -16.77 7.10 3.26
CA LYS A 617 -16.44 5.70 3.50
C LYS A 617 -16.37 4.94 2.18
N ILE A 618 -15.60 3.87 2.13
CA ILE A 618 -15.38 3.09 0.91
C ILE A 618 -16.70 2.58 0.33
N GLU A 619 -17.60 2.02 1.15
CA GLU A 619 -18.94 1.55 0.74
C GLU A 619 -19.77 2.65 0.06
N GLU A 620 -19.62 3.87 0.56
CA GLU A 620 -20.34 5.05 0.08
C GLU A 620 -19.73 5.59 -1.22
N LYS A 621 -18.40 5.45 -1.39
CA LYS A 621 -17.72 5.74 -2.66
C LYS A 621 -18.11 4.74 -3.75
N GLU A 622 -18.23 3.45 -3.41
CA GLU A 622 -18.71 2.41 -4.32
C GLU A 622 -20.12 2.70 -4.81
N LEU A 623 -21.01 3.10 -3.89
CA LEU A 623 -22.38 3.47 -4.21
C LEU A 623 -22.43 4.69 -5.14
N LEU A 624 -21.59 5.71 -4.89
CA LEU A 624 -21.47 6.88 -5.77
C LEU A 624 -20.96 6.52 -7.18
N ILE A 625 -19.97 5.64 -7.30
CA ILE A 625 -19.49 5.15 -8.60
C ILE A 625 -20.58 4.34 -9.30
N GLY A 626 -21.31 3.50 -8.57
CA GLY A 626 -22.48 2.76 -9.08
C GLY A 626 -23.56 3.69 -9.64
N ALA A 627 -23.80 4.83 -8.99
CA ALA A 627 -24.70 5.87 -9.49
C ALA A 627 -24.19 6.50 -10.79
N CYS A 628 -22.90 6.83 -10.86
CA CYS A 628 -22.30 7.36 -12.09
C CYS A 628 -22.42 6.38 -13.26
N ILE A 629 -22.19 5.08 -13.02
CA ILE A 629 -22.35 4.03 -14.04
C ILE A 629 -23.80 3.91 -14.52
N SER A 630 -24.74 3.95 -13.58
CA SER A 630 -26.18 3.85 -13.91
C SER A 630 -26.66 5.04 -14.73
N LEU A 631 -26.11 6.22 -14.47
CA LEU A 631 -26.37 7.44 -15.24
C LEU A 631 -25.88 7.31 -16.68
N ILE A 632 -24.63 6.87 -16.88
CA ILE A 632 -24.01 6.70 -18.20
C ILE A 632 -24.70 5.63 -19.04
N LYS A 633 -25.32 4.64 -18.40
CA LYS A 633 -26.04 3.56 -19.11
C LYS A 633 -27.51 3.89 -19.41
N PHE A 634 -27.98 5.09 -19.07
CA PHE A 634 -29.40 5.43 -19.15
C PHE A 634 -29.96 5.37 -20.58
N ASP A 635 -29.23 5.89 -21.57
CA ASP A 635 -29.65 5.99 -22.97
C ASP A 635 -29.15 4.82 -23.86
N ARG A 636 -28.45 3.86 -23.26
CA ARG A 636 -27.79 2.72 -23.95
C ARG A 636 -26.75 3.15 -25.00
N ARG A 637 -26.29 4.40 -25.01
CA ARG A 637 -25.25 4.91 -25.91
C ARG A 637 -24.10 5.47 -25.09
N THR A 638 -22.98 4.75 -25.01
CA THR A 638 -21.82 5.27 -24.25
C THR A 638 -21.03 6.26 -25.08
N ILE A 639 -20.99 7.52 -24.65
CA ILE A 639 -20.17 8.56 -25.30
C ILE A 639 -18.74 8.48 -24.72
N PRO A 640 -17.66 8.60 -25.54
CA PRO A 640 -16.28 8.52 -25.03
C PRO A 640 -15.98 9.46 -23.85
N ILE A 641 -16.63 10.64 -23.81
CA ILE A 641 -16.46 11.63 -22.73
C ILE A 641 -16.99 11.15 -21.37
N GLU A 642 -18.05 10.34 -21.37
CA GLU A 642 -18.66 9.81 -20.16
C GLU A 642 -17.77 8.74 -19.52
N LEU A 643 -17.19 7.89 -20.35
CA LEU A 643 -16.27 6.83 -19.92
C LEU A 643 -14.98 7.42 -19.33
N GLU A 644 -14.42 8.45 -19.97
CA GLU A 644 -13.28 9.19 -19.44
C GLU A 644 -13.62 9.89 -18.11
N SER A 645 -14.82 10.50 -18.03
CA SER A 645 -15.30 11.15 -16.82
C SER A 645 -15.44 10.18 -15.67
N LEU A 646 -16.01 9.00 -15.91
CA LEU A 646 -16.11 7.94 -14.93
C LEU A 646 -14.72 7.48 -14.45
N ARG A 647 -13.78 7.22 -15.36
CA ARG A 647 -12.41 6.82 -15.02
C ARG A 647 -11.69 7.88 -14.19
N ALA A 648 -11.82 9.15 -14.57
CA ALA A 648 -11.25 10.26 -13.84
C ALA A 648 -11.85 10.38 -12.43
N ILE A 649 -13.17 10.24 -12.29
CA ILE A 649 -13.84 10.27 -10.99
C ILE A 649 -13.39 9.11 -10.11
N GLY A 650 -13.31 7.88 -10.65
CA GLY A 650 -12.79 6.73 -9.91
C GLY A 650 -11.34 6.92 -9.47
N ALA A 651 -10.48 7.47 -10.35
CA ALA A 651 -9.10 7.81 -10.00
C ALA A 651 -9.02 8.86 -8.87
N ILE A 652 -9.88 9.89 -8.92
CA ILE A 652 -9.95 10.93 -7.88
C ILE A 652 -10.47 10.38 -6.55
N LEU A 653 -11.46 9.49 -6.58
CA LEU A 653 -12.07 8.87 -5.40
C LEU A 653 -11.26 7.68 -4.86
N GLU A 654 -10.23 7.25 -5.59
CA GLU A 654 -9.40 6.07 -5.30
C GLU A 654 -10.21 4.76 -5.33
N VAL A 655 -11.18 4.67 -6.24
CA VAL A 655 -12.01 3.47 -6.48
C VAL A 655 -11.62 2.85 -7.83
N PRO A 656 -11.20 1.58 -7.88
CA PRO A 656 -10.82 0.94 -9.14
C PRO A 656 -12.06 0.69 -10.01
N ILE A 657 -12.01 1.12 -11.26
CA ILE A 657 -13.07 0.87 -12.25
C ILE A 657 -12.55 -0.17 -13.26
N PRO A 658 -13.19 -1.35 -13.40
CA PRO A 658 -12.80 -2.36 -14.37
C PRO A 658 -12.95 -1.88 -15.82
N LEU A 659 -11.97 -2.22 -16.67
CA LEU A 659 -11.94 -1.81 -18.08
C LEU A 659 -12.91 -2.62 -18.96
N THR A 660 -13.37 -3.79 -18.50
CA THR A 660 -14.32 -4.65 -19.24
C THR A 660 -15.73 -4.07 -19.35
N PHE A 661 -16.05 -3.06 -18.55
CA PHE A 661 -17.29 -2.30 -18.70
C PHE A 661 -17.35 -1.46 -20.00
N LEU A 662 -16.23 -1.37 -20.73
CA LEU A 662 -15.98 -0.43 -21.83
C LEU A 662 -16.07 -1.04 -23.23
N LYS A 663 -16.70 -2.22 -23.42
CA LYS A 663 -16.82 -2.82 -24.76
C LYS A 663 -17.56 -1.89 -25.73
N GLU A 664 -16.89 -1.62 -26.86
CA GLU A 664 -17.42 -0.89 -28.02
C GLU A 664 -18.59 -1.61 -28.72
N GLU A 665 -18.86 -2.90 -28.45
CA GLU A 665 -19.98 -3.62 -29.07
C GLU A 665 -21.37 -3.17 -28.58
N ASN A 666 -21.44 -2.26 -27.60
CA ASN A 666 -22.65 -1.51 -27.27
C ASN A 666 -22.84 -0.23 -28.13
N LEU A 667 -21.94 0.04 -29.10
CA LEU A 667 -21.98 1.18 -30.03
C LEU A 667 -22.64 0.84 -31.39
N LYS A 668 -23.51 -0.18 -31.46
CA LYS A 668 -24.32 -0.43 -32.66
C LYS A 668 -25.78 -0.07 -32.45
#